data_AF-A0A0S4JB64-F1
#
_entry.id   AF-A0A0S4JB64-F1
#
_cell.length_a   1.000
_cell.length_b   1.000
_cell.length_c   1.000
_cell.angle_alpha   90.00
_cell.angle_beta   90.00
_cell.angle_gamma   90.00
#
_symmetry.space_group_name_H-M   'P 1'
#
loop_
_entity.id
_entity.type
_entity.pdbx_description
1 polymer ?
#
loop_
_entity_poly.entity_id
_entity_poly.type
_entity_poly.pdbx_seq_one_letter_code
_entity_poly.pdbx_strand_id
1 'polypeptide(L)'
;MADKLSQISLQEIRHVSSPLLRDGSLTLEDGNNGINGGGGTGYQHRSVSALTGSPTGANDNSWRREGAADKACNHLALAVLGFLALCSLCAIIGGGALLNSIAGFPFAHCPLLYGVGAGSVAAGCVFLALSLLVGYRLIKTKELSLYGACLFPAEQGTGRKLFRIVATGVLPTIAFLITLGLTIGSIALFTLSITVAPLSTDYKSVPGISGPIILSRDGAGLTHISANSRADALFGQGFAQAQDRLWQIEFQRLAGFGRLAEFVGDAALKFDKQTRALNMVNAANLLCVSITDEQRALAQSFVDGINYYLNTVNERPPEFLFMSTRLLFFHEPEPFTVLDVCMAARLLQWQLSFNVNMEIERFKMFWNTDRSYDEIEEMYVNMTNISHTIFNAAQLDLTEEDAVAARAREAEDHAVERVLYNEYMVNLRNTMGGGSANAQARRAAAAAEPKRQQGHFEWLYDMDFLKWKAQHASNAWAGRAAGPSSTTKACGASDPHLDINIPSVWYYSHLTYPDSNNVTFDTSGVGMLAIPGCHIAKTTYVAWGITMSLTDLEDLFLLVPDPANLDTHYIVNGTSYAFTPRTEVIKVRGSDDVTLQLQDSLYGPVVTEALKLPDGLKFAVWAKPLREDNTSITGVFNLGDPDIVRNVRDLRDKGFGQLQSPGFSIPMQDAEGNVGYTMTGWHVLRARGHTGKYPTLGNGSFDLRAPIPFDQLPTIIMNASTLSPASYQPFMMSAANQKTYPDGYRYTLGYDFVYPYRGGRIQYLLSQNTDQLSSYDFHRTVQTDIHSNVWEDMQAVMAVNAEFLSLVSADANGNAWWQALTTAWDGRSSKGSGYPSFFFLWIRELASVPKDVITALDLNGYWNPTYLYPRMLLQAPTATMTTQCGALTSPAGGSCAAFAAQSFNRLAAQYAGGEASAPRWGSDLNNLAATNLMMHGTIMQCLFERTVNKDGDYSTIDVSDFGSDLSGDITPNAASSMRQLYDWSTPKNISFVFPGGDSGNPYSDRYQNLLELFGDDGYVQVTVEGALPEAEATWARQTLTP
;
A
#
# COMPACT_ATOMS: atom_id res chain seq x y z
N MET A 1 37.10 -16.06 -16.61
CA MET A 1 35.65 -15.95 -16.34
C MET A 1 35.00 -15.24 -17.51
N ALA A 2 35.27 -13.94 -17.70
CA ALA A 2 35.69 -13.32 -18.96
C ALA A 2 35.57 -14.13 -20.28
N ASP A 3 36.58 -14.96 -20.58
CA ASP A 3 36.66 -15.75 -21.83
C ASP A 3 35.56 -16.83 -21.97
N LYS A 4 34.92 -17.25 -20.88
CA LYS A 4 33.77 -18.17 -20.91
C LYS A 4 32.44 -17.42 -21.11
N LEU A 5 32.39 -16.12 -20.78
CA LEU A 5 31.19 -15.28 -20.90
C LEU A 5 30.95 -14.80 -22.33
N SER A 6 32.01 -14.67 -23.14
CA SER A 6 31.93 -14.22 -24.53
C SER A 6 31.59 -15.32 -25.54
N GLN A 7 31.55 -16.60 -25.12
CA GLN A 7 31.38 -17.75 -26.03
C GLN A 7 29.95 -18.30 -26.10
N ILE A 8 29.02 -17.82 -25.26
CA ILE A 8 27.62 -18.26 -25.30
C ILE A 8 26.92 -17.61 -26.50
N SER A 9 27.05 -18.24 -27.66
CA SER A 9 26.19 -18.00 -28.82
C SER A 9 25.06 -19.02 -28.87
N LEU A 10 23.89 -18.64 -29.41
CA LEU A 10 22.68 -19.47 -29.57
C LEU A 10 22.91 -20.86 -30.23
N GLN A 11 24.10 -21.16 -30.77
CA GLN A 11 24.42 -22.44 -31.37
C GLN A 11 24.69 -23.58 -30.37
N GLU A 12 25.07 -23.31 -29.12
CA GLU A 12 25.41 -24.38 -28.16
C GLU A 12 24.21 -24.96 -27.38
N ILE A 13 23.03 -24.32 -27.43
CA ILE A 13 21.84 -24.72 -26.65
C ILE A 13 21.03 -25.86 -27.31
N ARG A 14 21.43 -26.38 -28.48
CA ARG A 14 20.61 -27.36 -29.24
C ARG A 14 20.83 -28.84 -28.91
N HIS A 15 21.76 -29.24 -28.05
CA HIS A 15 22.04 -30.66 -27.84
C HIS A 15 22.37 -31.03 -26.40
N VAL A 16 21.37 -31.39 -25.58
CA VAL A 16 21.55 -32.45 -24.57
C VAL A 16 20.22 -33.16 -24.29
N SER A 17 20.21 -34.49 -24.47
CA SER A 17 19.20 -35.41 -23.95
C SER A 17 19.87 -36.56 -23.18
N SER A 18 19.69 -36.58 -21.84
CA SER A 18 19.63 -37.76 -20.93
C SER A 18 20.88 -38.69 -20.78
N PRO A 19 20.96 -39.60 -19.76
CA PRO A 19 21.60 -39.36 -18.46
C PRO A 19 22.64 -40.46 -18.09
N LEU A 20 23.40 -40.32 -16.98
CA LEU A 20 23.92 -41.48 -16.20
C LEU A 20 24.61 -41.10 -14.85
N LEU A 21 24.65 -42.12 -13.99
CA LEU A 21 24.79 -42.18 -12.53
C LEU A 21 26.22 -42.35 -11.97
N ARG A 22 26.36 -42.02 -10.67
CA ARG A 22 26.98 -42.77 -9.53
C ARG A 22 28.42 -42.50 -9.02
N ASP A 23 28.44 -42.38 -7.68
CA ASP A 23 29.35 -42.84 -6.62
C ASP A 23 30.76 -42.25 -6.40
N GLY A 24 31.07 -42.00 -5.12
CA GLY A 24 32.44 -41.91 -4.61
C GLY A 24 32.61 -41.13 -3.30
N SER A 25 32.42 -41.80 -2.16
CA SER A 25 32.81 -41.39 -0.80
C SER A 25 34.32 -41.13 -0.64
N LEU A 26 34.70 -40.24 0.29
CA LEU A 26 35.91 -40.42 1.13
C LEU A 26 35.90 -39.48 2.34
N THR A 27 35.94 -40.10 3.53
CA THR A 27 36.38 -39.53 4.81
C THR A 27 37.90 -39.43 4.85
N LEU A 28 38.45 -38.52 5.66
CA LEU A 28 39.56 -38.82 6.58
C LEU A 28 39.80 -37.67 7.58
N GLU A 29 40.20 -38.11 8.76
CA GLU A 29 40.38 -37.41 10.03
C GLU A 29 41.68 -36.60 10.18
N ASP A 30 41.65 -35.77 11.22
CA ASP A 30 42.66 -35.54 12.26
C ASP A 30 43.87 -34.59 12.08
N GLY A 31 43.89 -33.64 13.03
CA GLY A 31 45.04 -33.38 13.90
C GLY A 31 45.76 -32.05 13.65
N ASN A 32 46.20 -31.24 14.62
CA ASN A 32 46.11 -31.18 16.08
C ASN A 32 46.93 -29.92 16.50
N ASN A 33 46.77 -29.47 17.75
CA ASN A 33 47.60 -28.54 18.55
C ASN A 33 47.46 -27.04 18.26
N GLY A 34 47.11 -26.14 19.21
CA GLY A 34 47.00 -26.21 20.67
C GLY A 34 47.99 -25.24 21.33
N ILE A 35 47.53 -24.32 22.19
CA ILE A 35 48.35 -23.69 23.26
C ILE A 35 47.49 -23.40 24.51
N ASN A 36 48.13 -23.66 25.64
CA ASN A 36 47.72 -23.75 27.04
C ASN A 36 47.35 -22.45 27.77
N GLY A 37 46.66 -22.66 28.91
CA GLY A 37 46.91 -21.98 30.21
C GLY A 37 45.68 -21.27 30.76
N GLY A 38 45.12 -21.54 31.94
CA GLY A 38 45.48 -22.42 33.06
C GLY A 38 44.75 -21.94 34.32
N GLY A 39 44.15 -22.87 35.08
CA GLY A 39 43.89 -22.86 36.53
C GLY A 39 43.01 -21.73 37.14
N GLY A 40 42.07 -21.99 38.06
CA GLY A 40 41.70 -23.19 38.78
C GLY A 40 40.64 -22.88 39.85
N THR A 41 39.97 -23.95 40.29
CA THR A 41 39.31 -24.17 41.61
C THR A 41 38.31 -23.10 42.08
N GLY A 42 37.03 -23.36 42.35
CA GLY A 42 36.36 -24.57 42.81
C GLY A 42 35.43 -24.15 43.97
N TYR A 43 34.15 -24.55 43.93
CA TYR A 43 33.36 -25.09 45.05
C TYR A 43 31.87 -25.10 44.67
N GLN A 44 31.30 -26.32 44.74
CA GLN A 44 29.89 -26.63 44.63
C GLN A 44 29.14 -26.24 45.93
N HIS A 45 27.88 -25.82 45.85
CA HIS A 45 26.71 -26.69 45.97
C HIS A 45 25.40 -25.87 46.11
N ARG A 46 24.36 -26.34 45.40
CA ARG A 46 22.96 -26.62 45.83
C ARG A 46 22.37 -25.82 47.01
N SER A 47 21.06 -25.55 47.12
CA SER A 47 19.85 -25.63 46.30
C SER A 47 18.68 -25.43 47.29
N VAL A 48 17.57 -24.88 46.80
CA VAL A 48 16.19 -25.12 47.24
C VAL A 48 15.64 -24.38 48.47
N SER A 49 14.43 -23.90 48.20
CA SER A 49 13.35 -23.20 48.91
C SER A 49 12.82 -23.77 50.22
N ALA A 50 12.19 -22.87 51.01
CA ALA A 50 10.75 -22.87 51.38
C ALA A 50 10.46 -22.61 52.88
N LEU A 51 9.71 -21.51 53.11
CA LEU A 51 8.54 -21.33 53.98
C LEU A 51 8.43 -22.04 55.35
N THR A 52 8.23 -21.24 56.41
CA THR A 52 7.02 -21.14 57.29
C THR A 52 7.36 -20.85 58.77
N GLY A 53 6.51 -20.05 59.44
CA GLY A 53 6.17 -20.26 60.85
C GLY A 53 6.72 -19.31 61.93
N SER A 54 5.94 -18.26 62.25
CA SER A 54 5.82 -17.57 63.56
C SER A 54 5.46 -18.57 64.70
N PRO A 55 5.62 -18.35 66.04
CA PRO A 55 5.33 -17.11 66.82
C PRO A 55 6.26 -16.82 68.03
N THR A 56 6.29 -15.62 68.62
CA THR A 56 5.40 -15.15 69.71
C THR A 56 5.92 -13.79 70.19
N GLY A 57 5.01 -12.90 70.62
CA GLY A 57 5.34 -11.55 71.11
C GLY A 57 5.34 -11.44 72.64
N ALA A 58 5.83 -10.30 73.14
CA ALA A 58 5.16 -9.45 74.14
C ALA A 58 6.02 -8.21 74.47
N ASN A 59 5.42 -7.04 74.21
CA ASN A 59 5.41 -5.78 74.97
C ASN A 59 6.64 -5.37 75.80
N ASP A 60 7.15 -4.14 75.58
CA ASP A 60 6.58 -2.97 76.29
C ASP A 60 6.94 -1.63 75.62
N ASN A 61 6.01 -0.69 75.75
CA ASN A 61 5.99 0.65 75.18
C ASN A 61 6.72 1.67 76.08
N SER A 62 7.66 2.40 75.51
CA SER A 62 7.83 3.84 75.72
C SER A 62 8.62 4.30 74.49
N TRP A 63 8.16 5.24 73.66
CA TRP A 63 7.93 6.64 73.97
C TRP A 63 6.86 7.22 73.05
N ARG A 64 5.77 7.73 73.63
CA ARG A 64 5.00 8.83 73.05
C ARG A 64 5.77 10.11 73.33
N ARG A 65 6.05 10.92 72.29
CA ARG A 65 5.84 12.39 72.26
C ARG A 65 6.37 13.02 70.96
N GLU A 66 5.70 12.73 69.86
CA GLU A 66 5.45 13.68 68.77
C GLU A 66 3.93 13.55 68.54
N GLY A 67 3.04 14.36 69.13
CA GLY A 67 3.03 15.81 69.23
C GLY A 67 1.93 16.26 68.27
N ALA A 68 0.80 16.77 68.76
CA ALA A 68 -0.43 16.98 67.99
C ALA A 68 -0.29 17.72 66.63
N ALA A 69 0.84 18.40 66.40
CA ALA A 69 1.25 18.98 65.13
C ALA A 69 1.37 17.95 63.99
N ASP A 70 1.94 16.76 64.20
CA ASP A 70 2.08 15.76 63.12
C ASP A 70 0.75 15.11 62.74
N LYS A 71 -0.15 14.94 63.72
CA LYS A 71 -1.52 14.51 63.44
C LYS A 71 -2.31 15.60 62.72
N ALA A 72 -2.14 16.86 63.11
CA ALA A 72 -2.77 17.98 62.39
C ALA A 72 -2.21 18.13 60.97
N CYS A 73 -0.90 17.99 60.77
CA CYS A 73 -0.26 17.99 59.45
C CYS A 73 -0.69 16.79 58.60
N ASN A 74 -0.81 15.59 59.17
CA ASN A 74 -1.30 14.41 58.45
C ASN A 74 -2.80 14.51 58.12
N HIS A 75 -3.62 15.04 59.03
CA HIS A 75 -5.05 15.27 58.75
C HIS A 75 -5.26 16.39 57.72
N LEU A 76 -4.44 17.45 57.76
CA LEU A 76 -4.45 18.50 56.75
C LEU A 76 -3.93 17.98 55.40
N ALA A 77 -2.88 17.16 55.39
CA ALA A 77 -2.38 16.50 54.18
C ALA A 77 -3.44 15.54 53.60
N LEU A 78 -4.14 14.78 54.44
CA LEU A 78 -5.24 13.91 54.02
C LEU A 78 -6.46 14.69 53.52
N ALA A 79 -6.80 15.81 54.15
CA ALA A 79 -7.89 16.68 53.71
C ALA A 79 -7.55 17.39 52.39
N VAL A 80 -6.28 17.83 52.23
CA VAL A 80 -5.76 18.37 50.97
C VAL A 80 -5.76 17.27 49.91
N LEU A 81 -5.23 16.07 50.18
CA LEU A 81 -5.27 14.94 49.25
C LEU A 81 -6.69 14.51 48.87
N GLY A 82 -7.64 14.51 49.82
CA GLY A 82 -9.05 14.21 49.57
C GLY A 82 -9.74 15.28 48.72
N PHE A 83 -9.47 16.56 48.99
CA PHE A 83 -9.96 17.67 48.18
C PHE A 83 -9.32 17.69 46.78
N LEU A 84 -8.04 17.37 46.68
CA LEU A 84 -7.32 17.17 45.41
C LEU A 84 -7.91 16.03 44.60
N ALA A 85 -8.22 14.89 45.24
CA ALA A 85 -8.88 13.77 44.58
C ALA A 85 -10.27 14.15 44.05
N LEU A 86 -11.05 14.91 44.83
CA LEU A 86 -12.39 15.36 44.44
C LEU A 86 -12.36 16.40 43.31
N CYS A 87 -11.45 17.39 43.38
CA CYS A 87 -11.24 18.37 42.31
C CYS A 87 -10.70 17.72 41.03
N SER A 88 -9.80 16.76 41.15
CA SER A 88 -9.33 15.95 40.01
C SER A 88 -10.48 15.17 39.38
N LEU A 89 -11.36 14.57 40.18
CA LEU A 89 -12.54 13.85 39.67
C LEU A 89 -13.50 14.79 38.93
N CYS A 90 -13.84 15.95 39.51
CA CYS A 90 -14.74 16.93 38.90
C CYS A 90 -14.16 17.56 37.63
N ALA A 91 -12.84 17.74 37.56
CA ALA A 91 -12.19 18.32 36.39
C ALA A 91 -11.84 17.30 35.30
N ILE A 92 -11.69 16.01 35.62
CA ILE A 92 -11.70 14.92 34.62
C ILE A 92 -13.07 14.87 33.94
N ILE A 93 -14.15 14.94 34.73
CA ILE A 93 -15.54 14.93 34.22
C ILE A 93 -15.84 16.21 33.41
N GLY A 94 -15.44 17.39 33.92
CA GLY A 94 -15.68 18.68 33.27
C GLY A 94 -14.76 18.96 32.07
N GLY A 95 -13.48 18.57 32.14
CA GLY A 95 -12.50 18.73 31.07
C GLY A 95 -12.77 17.79 29.89
N GLY A 96 -13.21 16.56 30.15
CA GLY A 96 -13.70 15.65 29.11
C GLY A 96 -14.94 16.19 28.40
N ALA A 97 -15.90 16.76 29.15
CA ALA A 97 -17.09 17.39 28.56
C ALA A 97 -16.75 18.65 27.74
N LEU A 98 -15.79 19.46 28.19
CA LEU A 98 -15.34 20.68 27.50
C LEU A 98 -14.53 20.34 26.23
N LEU A 99 -13.65 19.33 26.27
CA LEU A 99 -12.92 18.85 25.10
C LEU A 99 -13.87 18.21 24.08
N ASN A 100 -14.87 17.45 24.52
CA ASN A 100 -15.91 16.91 23.61
C ASN A 100 -16.78 18.01 22.97
N SER A 101 -16.92 19.17 23.61
CA SER A 101 -17.73 20.28 23.08
C SER A 101 -16.94 21.33 22.29
N ILE A 102 -15.63 21.46 22.52
CA ILE A 102 -14.74 22.41 21.82
C ILE A 102 -13.99 21.73 20.66
N ALA A 103 -13.57 20.48 20.82
CA ALA A 103 -12.52 19.89 19.97
C ALA A 103 -13.03 18.96 18.85
N GLY A 104 -14.36 18.76 18.75
CA GLY A 104 -14.96 17.85 17.77
C GLY A 104 -14.56 16.38 17.97
N PHE A 105 -15.00 15.53 17.03
CA PHE A 105 -14.79 14.07 17.01
C PHE A 105 -13.33 13.54 17.18
N PRO A 106 -12.22 14.21 16.77
CA PRO A 106 -10.92 13.52 16.66
C PRO A 106 -10.28 13.11 17.99
N PHE A 107 -10.56 13.81 19.11
CA PHE A 107 -9.91 13.47 20.39
C PHE A 107 -10.48 12.22 21.06
N ALA A 108 -11.70 11.79 20.70
CA ALA A 108 -12.30 10.56 21.22
C ALA A 108 -11.47 9.31 20.85
N HIS A 109 -10.74 9.38 19.73
CA HIS A 109 -9.94 8.27 19.19
C HIS A 109 -8.49 8.26 19.69
N CYS A 110 -8.05 9.27 20.46
CA CYS A 110 -6.70 9.31 21.02
C CYS A 110 -6.69 9.39 22.55
N PRO A 111 -6.65 8.25 23.26
CA PRO A 111 -6.68 8.20 24.73
C PRO A 111 -5.56 8.99 25.41
N LEU A 112 -4.39 9.08 24.77
CA LEU A 112 -3.23 9.83 25.25
C LEU A 112 -3.53 11.32 25.33
N LEU A 113 -4.11 11.91 24.28
CA LEU A 113 -4.46 13.33 24.24
C LEU A 113 -5.75 13.64 25.02
N TYR A 114 -6.73 12.73 24.98
CA TYR A 114 -7.96 12.84 25.76
C TYR A 114 -7.69 12.80 27.27
N GLY A 115 -6.88 11.84 27.71
CA GLY A 115 -6.48 11.68 29.11
C GLY A 115 -5.58 12.82 29.60
N VAL A 116 -4.66 13.30 28.76
CA VAL A 116 -3.86 14.47 29.08
C VAL A 116 -4.74 15.71 29.15
N GLY A 117 -5.58 16.01 28.16
CA GLY A 117 -6.44 17.19 28.16
C GLY A 117 -7.39 17.26 29.37
N ALA A 118 -8.08 16.15 29.68
CA ALA A 118 -8.95 16.06 30.86
C ALA A 118 -8.15 16.13 32.19
N GLY A 119 -6.97 15.53 32.24
CA GLY A 119 -6.04 15.60 33.37
C GLY A 119 -5.38 16.97 33.54
N SER A 120 -5.25 17.75 32.46
CA SER A 120 -4.56 19.04 32.44
C SER A 120 -5.37 20.16 33.04
N VAL A 121 -6.64 20.23 32.66
CA VAL A 121 -7.60 21.16 33.26
C VAL A 121 -7.76 20.86 34.75
N ALA A 122 -7.73 19.57 35.11
CA ALA A 122 -7.75 19.12 36.49
C ALA A 122 -6.52 19.53 37.30
N ALA A 123 -5.33 19.25 36.80
CA ALA A 123 -4.08 19.60 37.47
C ALA A 123 -3.88 21.12 37.57
N GLY A 124 -4.25 21.88 36.53
CA GLY A 124 -4.15 23.34 36.51
C GLY A 124 -5.09 24.02 37.50
N CYS A 125 -6.36 23.60 37.56
CA CYS A 125 -7.33 24.11 38.54
C CYS A 125 -6.92 23.78 39.98
N VAL A 126 -6.40 22.57 40.19
CA VAL A 126 -5.84 22.11 41.46
C VAL A 126 -4.63 22.96 41.89
N PHE A 127 -3.70 23.24 40.97
CA PHE A 127 -2.50 24.04 41.26
C PHE A 127 -2.82 25.51 41.53
N LEU A 128 -3.76 26.08 40.78
CA LEU A 128 -4.25 27.44 40.99
C LEU A 128 -4.95 27.57 42.34
N ALA A 129 -5.80 26.60 42.70
CA ALA A 129 -6.45 26.54 44.00
C ALA A 129 -5.44 26.39 45.14
N LEU A 130 -4.44 25.52 45.02
CA LEU A 130 -3.33 25.38 45.98
C LEU A 130 -2.53 26.69 46.12
N SER A 131 -2.19 27.33 45.01
CA SER A 131 -1.40 28.58 44.99
C SER A 131 -2.18 29.74 45.61
N LEU A 132 -3.48 29.84 45.33
CA LEU A 132 -4.38 30.82 45.94
C LEU A 132 -4.62 30.52 47.42
N LEU A 133 -4.74 29.26 47.83
CA LEU A 133 -4.94 28.87 49.22
C LEU A 133 -3.67 29.11 50.06
N VAL A 134 -2.50 28.77 49.52
CA VAL A 134 -1.19 29.02 50.13
C VAL A 134 -0.92 30.53 50.16
N GLY A 135 -1.18 31.26 49.08
CA GLY A 135 -1.08 32.73 49.04
C GLY A 135 -2.03 33.41 50.02
N TYR A 136 -3.30 33.00 50.06
CA TYR A 136 -4.30 33.50 51.01
C TYR A 136 -3.91 33.24 52.46
N ARG A 137 -3.36 32.06 52.76
CA ARG A 137 -2.88 31.70 54.10
C ARG A 137 -1.60 32.47 54.47
N LEU A 138 -0.64 32.58 53.57
CA LEU A 138 0.60 33.36 53.75
C LEU A 138 0.33 34.85 54.00
N ILE A 139 -0.66 35.43 53.32
CA ILE A 139 -1.08 36.83 53.53
C ILE A 139 -1.80 36.99 54.88
N LYS A 140 -2.51 35.96 55.35
CA LYS A 140 -3.33 36.03 56.57
C LYS A 140 -2.55 35.71 57.85
N THR A 141 -1.47 34.93 57.78
CA THR A 141 -0.62 34.59 58.93
C THR A 141 0.77 35.19 58.75
N LYS A 142 1.04 36.33 59.39
CA LYS A 142 2.32 37.07 59.36
C LYS A 142 3.51 36.33 60.01
N GLU A 143 3.63 35.01 59.87
CA GLU A 143 4.77 34.22 60.35
C GLU A 143 5.21 33.20 59.31
N LEU A 144 6.24 33.56 58.53
CA LEU A 144 6.85 32.68 57.52
C LEU A 144 7.71 31.54 58.12
N SER A 145 7.97 31.54 59.44
CA SER A 145 8.96 30.65 60.07
C SER A 145 8.48 29.21 60.31
N LEU A 146 7.17 28.97 60.41
CA LEU A 146 6.61 27.66 60.75
C LEU A 146 6.42 26.71 59.56
N TYR A 147 6.22 27.23 58.34
CA TYR A 147 6.09 26.38 57.14
C TYR A 147 7.43 25.75 56.71
N GLY A 148 8.55 26.43 56.97
CA GLY A 148 9.89 25.87 56.72
C GLY A 148 10.20 24.65 57.59
N ALA A 149 9.64 24.56 58.80
CA ALA A 149 9.93 23.49 59.75
C ALA A 149 9.22 22.16 59.43
N CYS A 150 8.02 22.18 58.83
CA CYS A 150 7.33 20.96 58.40
C CYS A 150 7.87 20.37 57.09
N LEU A 151 8.48 21.20 56.23
CA LEU A 151 9.11 20.73 54.99
C LEU A 151 10.59 20.33 55.18
N PHE A 152 11.27 20.85 56.20
CA PHE A 152 12.69 20.58 56.46
C PHE A 152 12.99 20.29 57.94
N PRO A 153 12.77 19.06 58.44
CA PRO A 153 13.34 18.66 59.73
C PRO A 153 14.87 18.61 59.63
N ALA A 154 15.55 19.02 60.70
CA ALA A 154 17.00 19.26 60.71
C ALA A 154 17.89 18.00 60.66
N GLU A 155 17.36 16.78 60.81
CA GLU A 155 18.21 15.58 61.04
C GLU A 155 17.86 14.33 60.20
N GLN A 156 17.67 14.44 58.88
CA GLN A 156 17.55 13.23 58.04
C GLN A 156 18.47 13.24 56.83
N GLY A 157 19.16 12.11 56.65
CA GLY A 157 20.21 11.88 55.66
C GLY A 157 19.84 12.35 54.25
N THR A 158 20.84 12.89 53.55
CA THR A 158 20.76 13.66 52.32
C THR A 158 19.90 13.00 51.22
N GLY A 159 19.87 11.67 51.16
CA GLY A 159 19.07 10.90 50.19
C GLY A 159 17.55 10.98 50.38
N ARG A 160 17.03 11.04 51.61
CA ARG A 160 15.57 11.14 51.86
C ARG A 160 15.03 12.56 51.68
N LYS A 161 15.84 13.59 51.98
CA LYS A 161 15.53 14.99 51.64
C LYS A 161 15.48 15.19 50.14
N LEU A 162 16.46 14.66 49.40
CA LEU A 162 16.48 14.71 47.95
C LEU A 162 15.29 13.96 47.34
N PHE A 163 14.98 12.76 47.83
CA PHE A 163 13.81 12.00 47.38
C PHE A 163 12.49 12.76 47.59
N ARG A 164 12.30 13.43 48.74
CA ARG A 164 11.09 14.23 48.99
C ARG A 164 11.03 15.48 48.12
N ILE A 165 12.13 16.23 47.96
CA ILE A 165 12.19 17.40 47.05
C ILE A 165 11.85 16.97 45.62
N VAL A 166 12.38 15.83 45.17
CA VAL A 166 12.09 15.28 43.86
C VAL A 166 10.63 14.83 43.77
N ALA A 167 10.10 14.10 44.76
CA ALA A 167 8.76 13.54 44.73
C ALA A 167 7.62 14.55 44.92
N THR A 168 7.81 15.59 45.75
CA THR A 168 6.75 16.57 46.08
C THR A 168 6.94 17.94 45.41
N GLY A 169 8.10 18.21 44.81
CA GLY A 169 8.39 19.45 44.12
C GLY A 169 8.69 19.23 42.64
N VAL A 170 9.82 18.57 42.34
CA VAL A 170 10.33 18.46 40.97
C VAL A 170 9.41 17.65 40.06
N LEU A 171 9.01 16.44 40.46
CA LEU A 171 8.15 15.58 39.64
C LEU A 171 6.77 16.20 39.38
N PRO A 172 6.05 16.78 40.37
CA PRO A 172 4.80 17.49 40.11
C PRO A 172 4.95 18.72 39.23
N THR A 173 6.05 19.48 39.36
CA THR A 173 6.31 20.64 38.49
C THR A 173 6.63 20.20 37.06
N ILE A 174 7.45 19.15 36.87
CA ILE A 174 7.71 18.56 35.55
C ILE A 174 6.39 18.06 34.95
N ALA A 175 5.58 17.33 35.72
CA ALA A 175 4.28 16.85 35.27
C ALA A 175 3.36 18.03 34.87
N PHE A 176 3.28 19.09 35.68
CA PHE A 176 2.51 20.28 35.36
C PHE A 176 3.01 20.98 34.09
N LEU A 177 4.33 21.13 33.91
CA LEU A 177 4.91 21.77 32.71
C LEU A 177 4.69 20.93 31.45
N ILE A 178 4.83 19.60 31.54
CA ILE A 178 4.51 18.69 30.43
C ILE A 178 3.03 18.80 30.08
N THR A 179 2.16 18.77 31.08
CA THR A 179 0.70 18.83 30.95
C THR A 179 0.24 20.16 30.35
N LEU A 180 0.78 21.28 30.85
CA LEU A 180 0.54 22.62 30.31
C LEU A 180 1.06 22.75 28.87
N GLY A 181 2.26 22.22 28.59
CA GLY A 181 2.83 22.18 27.25
C GLY A 181 1.98 21.38 26.27
N LEU A 182 1.50 20.20 26.67
CA LEU A 182 0.62 19.36 25.86
C LEU A 182 -0.75 20.03 25.64
N THR A 183 -1.29 20.74 26.63
CA THR A 183 -2.56 21.47 26.50
C THR A 183 -2.42 22.65 25.53
N ILE A 184 -1.39 23.47 25.71
CA ILE A 184 -1.10 24.59 24.80
C ILE A 184 -0.83 24.06 23.40
N GLY A 185 -0.04 22.98 23.26
CA GLY A 185 0.21 22.33 21.98
C GLY A 185 -1.07 21.81 21.33
N SER A 186 -1.96 21.17 22.08
CA SER A 186 -3.24 20.66 21.56
C SER A 186 -4.18 21.79 21.13
N ILE A 187 -4.29 22.86 21.93
CA ILE A 187 -5.10 24.04 21.57
C ILE A 187 -4.51 24.75 20.36
N ALA A 188 -3.19 24.89 20.28
CA ALA A 188 -2.51 25.47 19.13
C ALA A 188 -2.73 24.63 17.86
N LEU A 189 -2.54 23.31 17.93
CA LEU A 189 -2.78 22.39 16.81
C LEU A 189 -4.24 22.41 16.35
N PHE A 190 -5.19 22.43 17.29
CA PHE A 190 -6.62 22.54 16.98
C PHE A 190 -6.98 23.90 16.36
N THR A 191 -6.46 24.99 16.91
CA THR A 191 -6.73 26.34 16.38
C THR A 191 -6.11 26.51 15.00
N LEU A 192 -4.88 26.01 14.81
CA LEU A 192 -4.23 25.95 13.51
C LEU A 192 -5.08 25.13 12.55
N SER A 193 -5.49 23.92 12.92
CA SER A 193 -6.23 23.03 12.03
C SER A 193 -7.58 23.58 11.56
N ILE A 194 -8.33 24.30 12.40
CA ILE A 194 -9.59 24.94 11.97
C ILE A 194 -9.38 26.23 11.16
N THR A 195 -8.18 26.80 11.17
CA THR A 195 -7.83 28.03 10.42
C THR A 195 -7.09 27.77 9.11
N VAL A 196 -6.55 26.56 8.88
CA VAL A 196 -5.73 26.23 7.69
C VAL A 196 -6.41 26.45 6.34
N ALA A 197 -7.74 26.47 6.25
CA ALA A 197 -8.40 26.72 4.96
C ALA A 197 -9.80 27.32 5.13
N PRO A 198 -9.98 28.65 5.03
CA PRO A 198 -11.32 29.20 4.94
C PRO A 198 -11.92 28.84 3.56
N LEU A 199 -12.80 27.84 3.53
CA LEU A 199 -13.40 27.30 2.30
C LEU A 199 -14.40 28.24 1.62
N SER A 200 -14.81 29.31 2.30
CA SER A 200 -15.83 30.26 1.83
C SER A 200 -15.26 31.67 1.60
N THR A 201 -13.96 31.78 1.34
CA THR A 201 -13.31 33.06 1.06
C THR A 201 -13.23 33.30 -0.44
N ASP A 202 -13.81 34.40 -0.92
CA ASP A 202 -13.61 34.85 -2.30
C ASP A 202 -12.24 35.50 -2.49
N TYR A 203 -11.64 35.27 -3.64
CA TYR A 203 -10.34 35.80 -4.04
C TYR A 203 -10.48 36.69 -5.27
N LYS A 204 -9.85 37.85 -5.23
CA LYS A 204 -9.94 38.88 -6.28
C LYS A 204 -8.56 39.21 -6.82
N SER A 205 -8.50 39.70 -8.06
CA SER A 205 -7.24 40.05 -8.72
C SER A 205 -6.30 38.84 -8.87
N VAL A 206 -6.87 37.68 -9.18
CA VAL A 206 -6.14 36.43 -9.36
C VAL A 206 -5.43 36.49 -10.72
N PRO A 207 -4.09 36.45 -10.75
CA PRO A 207 -3.35 36.57 -12.01
C PRO A 207 -3.49 35.31 -12.86
N GLY A 208 -3.49 35.48 -14.18
CA GLY A 208 -3.40 34.38 -15.15
C GLY A 208 -4.71 33.67 -15.51
N ILE A 209 -5.81 33.95 -14.81
CA ILE A 209 -7.13 33.40 -15.15
C ILE A 209 -7.89 34.31 -16.14
N SER A 210 -8.63 33.72 -17.06
CA SER A 210 -9.32 34.45 -18.14
C SER A 210 -10.73 34.92 -17.77
N GLY A 211 -11.33 34.27 -16.77
CA GLY A 211 -12.67 34.56 -16.26
C GLY A 211 -12.86 34.06 -14.83
N PRO A 212 -14.04 34.27 -14.23
CA PRO A 212 -14.32 33.79 -12.89
C PRO A 212 -14.30 32.25 -12.83
N ILE A 213 -13.73 31.72 -11.75
CA ILE A 213 -13.77 30.29 -11.40
C ILE A 213 -14.60 30.14 -10.13
N ILE A 214 -15.62 29.29 -10.17
CA ILE A 214 -16.48 28.98 -9.03
C ILE A 214 -16.08 27.61 -8.49
N LEU A 215 -15.64 27.57 -7.24
CA LEU A 215 -15.36 26.34 -6.52
C LEU A 215 -16.45 26.11 -5.47
N SER A 216 -17.14 24.99 -5.59
CA SER A 216 -18.19 24.58 -4.64
C SER A 216 -17.82 23.24 -4.00
N ARG A 217 -18.34 23.01 -2.79
CA ARG A 217 -18.30 21.74 -2.08
C ARG A 217 -19.73 21.31 -1.77
N ASP A 218 -20.11 20.11 -2.21
CA ASP A 218 -21.47 19.59 -2.04
C ASP A 218 -21.72 19.05 -0.61
N GLY A 219 -22.89 18.45 -0.36
CA GLY A 219 -23.23 17.88 0.94
C GLY A 219 -22.38 16.69 1.38
N ALA A 220 -21.68 16.04 0.44
CA ALA A 220 -20.69 15.01 0.70
C ALA A 220 -19.26 15.58 0.81
N GLY A 221 -19.10 16.91 0.70
CA GLY A 221 -17.81 17.58 0.75
C GLY A 221 -16.96 17.43 -0.51
N LEU A 222 -17.54 16.94 -1.61
CA LEU A 222 -16.89 16.68 -2.88
C LEU A 222 -16.68 17.97 -3.68
N THR A 223 -15.60 18.04 -4.45
CA THR A 223 -15.16 19.26 -5.15
C THR A 223 -15.79 19.45 -6.53
N HIS A 224 -16.44 20.59 -6.74
CA HIS A 224 -17.00 21.05 -8.02
C HIS A 224 -16.37 22.35 -8.47
N ILE A 225 -15.89 22.41 -9.71
CA ILE A 225 -15.16 23.55 -10.28
C ILE A 225 -15.81 23.92 -11.60
N SER A 226 -16.33 25.14 -11.69
CA SER A 226 -16.89 25.70 -12.93
C SER A 226 -16.07 26.88 -13.40
N ALA A 227 -15.72 26.88 -14.69
CA ALA A 227 -14.92 27.92 -15.31
C ALA A 227 -15.31 28.16 -16.78
N ASN A 228 -14.81 29.24 -17.37
CA ASN A 228 -15.08 29.63 -18.76
C ASN A 228 -14.12 28.99 -19.78
N SER A 229 -13.09 28.30 -19.29
CA SER A 229 -12.11 27.62 -20.13
C SER A 229 -11.53 26.41 -19.41
N ARG A 230 -10.97 25.49 -20.18
CA ARG A 230 -10.25 24.34 -19.65
C ARG A 230 -9.04 24.74 -18.80
N ALA A 231 -8.28 25.74 -19.21
CA ALA A 231 -7.12 26.24 -18.49
C ALA A 231 -7.52 26.79 -17.10
N ASP A 232 -8.59 27.57 -17.05
CA ASP A 232 -9.13 28.10 -15.79
C ASP A 232 -9.70 26.97 -14.89
N ALA A 233 -10.35 25.96 -15.48
CA ALA A 233 -10.82 24.79 -14.73
C ALA A 233 -9.65 24.03 -14.07
N LEU A 234 -8.54 23.85 -14.79
CA LEU A 234 -7.33 23.23 -14.24
C LEU A 234 -6.62 24.10 -13.20
N PHE A 235 -6.62 25.43 -13.36
CA PHE A 235 -6.18 26.35 -12.32
C PHE A 235 -7.00 26.17 -11.04
N GLY A 236 -8.34 26.12 -11.17
CA GLY A 236 -9.24 25.84 -10.06
C GLY A 236 -8.98 24.48 -9.41
N GLN A 237 -8.68 23.46 -10.21
CA GLN A 237 -8.34 22.12 -9.71
C GLN A 237 -7.03 22.13 -8.91
N GLY A 238 -5.98 22.79 -9.40
CA GLY A 238 -4.72 22.94 -8.67
C GLY A 238 -4.88 23.71 -7.36
N PHE A 239 -5.66 24.80 -7.39
CA PHE A 239 -6.02 25.55 -6.18
C PHE A 239 -6.77 24.68 -5.16
N ALA A 240 -7.76 23.91 -5.61
CA ALA A 240 -8.56 23.04 -4.75
C ALA A 240 -7.72 21.91 -4.13
N GLN A 241 -6.88 21.25 -4.94
CA GLN A 241 -5.97 20.22 -4.46
C GLN A 241 -4.97 20.77 -3.44
N ALA A 242 -4.43 21.98 -3.63
CA ALA A 242 -3.59 22.63 -2.63
C ALA A 242 -4.38 22.94 -1.35
N GLN A 243 -5.58 23.52 -1.48
CA GLN A 243 -6.45 23.84 -0.36
C GLN A 243 -6.79 22.63 0.51
N ASP A 244 -6.98 21.46 -0.10
CA ASP A 244 -7.38 20.25 0.60
C ASP A 244 -6.18 19.35 0.99
N ARG A 245 -5.15 19.24 0.15
CA ARG A 245 -4.14 18.16 0.17
C ARG A 245 -2.68 18.64 0.02
N LEU A 246 -2.36 19.91 0.29
CA LEU A 246 -1.01 20.47 0.07
C LEU A 246 0.14 19.62 0.66
N TRP A 247 -0.03 19.07 1.88
CA TRP A 247 1.01 18.27 2.51
C TRP A 247 1.26 16.95 1.78
N GLN A 248 0.21 16.31 1.25
CA GLN A 248 0.35 15.05 0.50
C GLN A 248 1.03 15.27 -0.83
N ILE A 249 0.67 16.36 -1.51
CA ILE A 249 1.32 16.79 -2.76
C ILE A 249 2.82 17.05 -2.49
N GLU A 250 3.14 17.73 -1.39
CA GLU A 250 4.53 17.99 -1.03
C GLU A 250 5.30 16.70 -0.68
N PHE A 251 4.69 15.82 0.11
CA PHE A 251 5.31 14.55 0.46
C PHE A 251 5.60 13.69 -0.78
N GLN A 252 4.64 13.59 -1.71
CA GLN A 252 4.80 12.88 -2.98
C GLN A 252 5.87 13.52 -3.88
N ARG A 253 5.92 14.86 -3.93
CA ARG A 253 6.98 15.60 -4.62
C ARG A 253 8.34 15.17 -4.08
N LEU A 254 8.55 15.28 -2.78
CA LEU A 254 9.82 14.94 -2.13
C LEU A 254 10.19 13.46 -2.32
N ALA A 255 9.22 12.56 -2.26
CA ALA A 255 9.41 11.14 -2.54
C ALA A 255 9.87 10.92 -3.99
N GLY A 256 9.22 11.52 -4.98
CA GLY A 256 9.58 11.39 -6.39
C GLY A 256 10.96 11.95 -6.72
N PHE A 257 11.36 13.05 -6.08
CA PHE A 257 12.70 13.61 -6.22
C PHE A 257 13.76 12.88 -5.38
N GLY A 258 13.41 11.95 -4.48
CA GLY A 258 14.35 11.33 -3.55
C GLY A 258 15.01 12.37 -2.64
N ARG A 259 14.16 13.09 -1.89
CA ARG A 259 14.52 14.16 -0.94
C ARG A 259 13.87 13.98 0.44
N LEU A 260 13.28 12.83 0.76
CA LEU A 260 12.62 12.62 2.05
C LEU A 260 13.62 12.65 3.23
N ALA A 261 14.86 12.21 3.01
CA ALA A 261 15.92 12.19 4.03
C ALA A 261 16.34 13.61 4.47
N GLU A 262 16.05 14.64 3.67
CA GLU A 262 16.24 16.04 4.06
C GLU A 262 15.37 16.41 5.27
N PHE A 263 14.27 15.68 5.50
CA PHE A 263 13.25 15.99 6.51
C PHE A 263 13.20 14.99 7.66
N VAL A 264 13.18 13.70 7.35
CA VAL A 264 13.10 12.64 8.36
C VAL A 264 14.46 12.01 8.68
N GLY A 265 15.52 12.50 8.03
CA GLY A 265 16.88 12.04 8.24
C GLY A 265 17.11 10.64 7.69
N ASP A 266 17.94 9.89 8.40
CA ASP A 266 18.40 8.57 8.02
C ASP A 266 17.25 7.54 7.85
N ALA A 267 16.07 7.78 8.44
CA ALA A 267 14.88 6.95 8.25
C ALA A 267 14.45 6.82 6.77
N ALA A 268 14.59 7.86 5.94
CA ALA A 268 14.23 7.80 4.52
C ALA A 268 15.45 7.69 3.58
N LEU A 269 16.68 7.58 4.12
CA LEU A 269 17.89 7.54 3.30
C LEU A 269 17.90 6.35 2.33
N LYS A 270 17.42 5.17 2.78
CA LYS A 270 17.29 3.99 1.92
C LYS A 270 16.37 4.28 0.73
N PHE A 271 15.20 4.84 0.99
CA PHE A 271 14.22 5.20 -0.02
C PHE A 271 14.80 6.19 -1.04
N ASP A 272 15.40 7.28 -0.56
CA ASP A 272 16.01 8.29 -1.45
C ASP A 272 17.15 7.70 -2.29
N LYS A 273 18.01 6.85 -1.73
CA LYS A 273 19.06 6.16 -2.48
C LYS A 273 18.48 5.35 -3.65
N GLN A 274 17.38 4.65 -3.42
CA GLN A 274 16.71 3.85 -4.44
C GLN A 274 16.08 4.73 -5.53
N THR A 275 15.39 5.81 -5.16
CA THR A 275 14.83 6.78 -6.12
C THR A 275 15.93 7.42 -6.97
N ARG A 276 17.06 7.79 -6.36
CA ARG A 276 18.23 8.35 -7.07
C ARG A 276 18.90 7.31 -7.97
N ALA A 277 18.98 6.05 -7.56
CA ALA A 277 19.52 4.97 -8.39
C ALA A 277 18.75 4.83 -9.72
N LEU A 278 17.43 4.99 -9.73
CA LEU A 278 16.61 4.93 -10.94
C LEU A 278 16.67 6.15 -11.85
N ASN A 279 17.34 7.24 -11.43
CA ASN A 279 17.42 8.48 -12.18
C ASN A 279 16.04 9.09 -12.52
N MET A 280 15.09 9.02 -11.56
CA MET A 280 13.72 9.50 -11.72
C MET A 280 13.63 10.98 -12.13
N VAL A 281 14.56 11.82 -11.67
CA VAL A 281 14.61 13.24 -12.03
C VAL A 281 14.87 13.43 -13.52
N ASN A 282 15.79 12.66 -14.11
CA ASN A 282 16.02 12.70 -15.55
C ASN A 282 14.79 12.18 -16.31
N ALA A 283 14.17 11.10 -15.86
CA ALA A 283 12.94 10.56 -16.46
C ALA A 283 11.79 11.59 -16.48
N ALA A 284 11.63 12.36 -15.40
CA ALA A 284 10.65 13.45 -15.31
C ALA A 284 10.97 14.60 -16.27
N ASN A 285 12.24 15.01 -16.37
CA ASN A 285 12.67 16.03 -17.32
C ASN A 285 12.38 15.62 -18.77
N LEU A 286 12.69 14.38 -19.14
CA LEU A 286 12.43 13.84 -20.47
C LEU A 286 10.93 13.86 -20.81
N LEU A 287 10.06 13.47 -19.87
CA LEU A 287 8.61 13.58 -20.06
C LEU A 287 8.18 15.03 -20.31
N CYS A 288 8.73 15.96 -19.53
CA CYS A 288 8.45 17.37 -19.63
C CYS A 288 8.92 17.99 -20.96
N VAL A 289 9.90 17.39 -21.64
CA VAL A 289 10.30 17.80 -22.99
C VAL A 289 9.33 17.26 -24.05
N SER A 290 8.69 16.11 -23.80
CA SER A 290 7.78 15.46 -24.76
C SER A 290 6.40 16.11 -24.91
N ILE A 291 5.98 16.94 -23.96
CA ILE A 291 4.64 17.59 -24.01
C ILE A 291 4.60 18.74 -25.00
N THR A 292 3.45 18.93 -25.63
CA THR A 292 3.22 20.06 -26.54
C THR A 292 3.17 21.39 -25.79
N ASP A 293 3.32 22.52 -26.50
CA ASP A 293 3.22 23.85 -25.89
C ASP A 293 1.85 24.09 -25.24
N GLU A 294 0.78 23.58 -25.84
CA GLU A 294 -0.57 23.62 -25.28
C GLU A 294 -0.68 22.81 -23.98
N GLN A 295 -0.17 21.58 -23.97
CA GLN A 295 -0.15 20.73 -22.76
C GLN A 295 0.71 21.36 -21.66
N ARG A 296 1.83 21.99 -22.02
CA ARG A 296 2.67 22.74 -21.08
C ARG A 296 1.91 23.92 -20.48
N ALA A 297 1.14 24.65 -21.29
CA ALA A 297 0.31 25.76 -20.79
C ALA A 297 -0.78 25.26 -19.83
N LEU A 298 -1.44 24.14 -20.13
CA LEU A 298 -2.42 23.52 -19.23
C LEU A 298 -1.80 23.04 -17.91
N ALA A 299 -0.63 22.40 -17.98
CA ALA A 299 0.14 22.00 -16.79
C ALA A 299 0.54 23.22 -15.97
N GLN A 300 0.96 24.30 -16.63
CA GLN A 300 1.31 25.56 -15.98
C GLN A 300 0.10 26.18 -15.28
N SER A 301 -1.08 26.22 -15.90
CA SER A 301 -2.30 26.74 -15.26
C SER A 301 -2.65 25.97 -13.99
N PHE A 302 -2.54 24.63 -14.01
CA PHE A 302 -2.74 23.81 -12.81
C PHE A 302 -1.73 24.14 -11.70
N VAL A 303 -0.44 24.24 -12.05
CA VAL A 303 0.63 24.62 -11.13
C VAL A 303 0.45 26.04 -10.58
N ASP A 304 0.00 26.98 -11.40
CA ASP A 304 -0.28 28.36 -11.00
C ASP A 304 -1.41 28.40 -9.96
N GLY A 305 -2.41 27.53 -10.06
CA GLY A 305 -3.45 27.36 -9.05
C GLY A 305 -2.90 26.90 -7.70
N ILE A 306 -1.99 25.90 -7.70
CA ILE A 306 -1.30 25.42 -6.50
C ILE A 306 -0.47 26.56 -5.88
N ASN A 307 0.34 27.23 -6.69
CA ASN A 307 1.21 28.30 -6.24
C ASN A 307 0.44 29.53 -5.75
N TYR A 308 -0.69 29.85 -6.38
CA TYR A 308 -1.54 30.94 -5.92
C TYR A 308 -2.07 30.67 -4.51
N TYR A 309 -2.55 29.46 -4.24
CA TYR A 309 -2.93 29.06 -2.88
C TYR A 309 -1.74 29.15 -1.91
N LEU A 310 -0.60 28.54 -2.26
CA LEU A 310 0.61 28.52 -1.44
C LEU A 310 1.10 29.92 -1.02
N ASN A 311 1.00 30.90 -1.93
CA ASN A 311 1.44 32.28 -1.72
C ASN A 311 0.41 33.17 -1.02
N THR A 312 -0.88 32.82 -1.08
CA THR A 312 -1.96 33.68 -0.57
C THR A 312 -2.41 33.25 0.82
N VAL A 313 -2.38 31.96 1.10
CA VAL A 313 -2.77 31.38 2.39
C VAL A 313 -1.49 31.09 3.17
N ASN A 314 -1.31 31.73 4.33
CA ASN A 314 -0.11 31.58 5.16
C ASN A 314 -0.24 30.44 6.17
N GLU A 315 -1.45 30.00 6.46
CA GLU A 315 -1.71 28.87 7.35
C GLU A 315 -1.26 27.56 6.67
N ARG A 316 -0.78 26.61 7.49
CA ARG A 316 -0.24 25.32 7.02
C ARG A 316 -0.85 24.17 7.80
N PRO A 317 -1.17 23.03 7.15
CA PRO A 317 -1.61 21.82 7.84
C PRO A 317 -0.62 21.39 8.93
N PRO A 318 -1.09 20.84 10.07
CA PRO A 318 -0.22 20.37 11.15
C PRO A 318 0.92 19.43 10.71
N GLU A 319 0.72 18.65 9.66
CA GLU A 319 1.72 17.76 9.04
C GLU A 319 3.01 18.52 8.68
N PHE A 320 2.90 19.78 8.24
CA PHE A 320 4.06 20.61 7.91
C PHE A 320 4.94 20.95 9.12
N LEU A 321 4.43 20.88 10.36
CA LEU A 321 5.28 21.02 11.55
C LEU A 321 6.23 19.83 11.67
N PHE A 322 5.77 18.63 11.32
CA PHE A 322 6.55 17.40 11.41
C PHE A 322 7.52 17.25 10.24
N MET A 323 7.17 17.81 9.07
CA MET A 323 8.09 17.94 7.95
C MET A 323 9.18 18.98 8.20
N SER A 324 9.02 19.90 9.15
CA SER A 324 9.97 20.99 9.34
C SER A 324 11.31 20.55 9.92
N THR A 325 12.39 21.12 9.39
CA THR A 325 13.74 20.99 9.94
C THR A 325 13.95 21.85 11.20
N ARG A 326 13.06 22.82 11.46
CA ARG A 326 13.13 23.76 12.59
C ARG A 326 12.02 23.48 13.59
N LEU A 327 12.39 23.28 14.86
CA LEU A 327 11.44 23.05 15.94
C LEU A 327 10.43 24.21 16.05
N LEU A 328 9.13 23.90 16.01
CA LEU A 328 7.99 24.85 16.06
C LEU A 328 7.82 25.77 14.84
N PHE A 329 8.47 25.50 13.71
CA PHE A 329 8.18 26.17 12.43
C PHE A 329 7.55 25.18 11.46
N PHE A 330 6.75 25.65 10.52
CA PHE A 330 6.27 24.84 9.41
C PHE A 330 7.36 24.67 8.35
N HIS A 331 7.35 23.54 7.66
CA HIS A 331 8.01 23.42 6.37
C HIS A 331 7.32 24.36 5.38
N GLU A 332 8.12 25.06 4.57
CA GLU A 332 7.61 25.92 3.51
C GLU A 332 8.01 25.29 2.17
N PRO A 333 7.04 24.76 1.40
CA PRO A 333 7.29 24.25 0.07
C PRO A 333 7.99 25.28 -0.83
N GLU A 334 8.96 24.83 -1.60
CA GLU A 334 9.43 25.56 -2.77
C GLU A 334 8.26 25.72 -3.77
N PRO A 335 8.20 26.81 -4.56
CA PRO A 335 7.18 26.96 -5.60
C PRO A 335 7.15 25.76 -6.55
N PHE A 336 5.95 25.30 -6.86
CA PHE A 336 5.74 24.20 -7.80
C PHE A 336 6.00 24.67 -9.24
N THR A 337 6.40 23.73 -10.09
CA THR A 337 6.73 23.92 -11.49
C THR A 337 6.09 22.81 -12.33
N VAL A 338 6.09 22.96 -13.66
CA VAL A 338 5.62 21.88 -14.57
C VAL A 338 6.44 20.59 -14.38
N LEU A 339 7.69 20.67 -13.93
CA LEU A 339 8.49 19.49 -13.64
C LEU A 339 7.87 18.63 -12.51
N ASP A 340 7.17 19.23 -11.56
CA ASP A 340 6.49 18.51 -10.48
C ASP A 340 5.31 17.68 -11.01
N VAL A 341 4.59 18.20 -12.00
CA VAL A 341 3.53 17.44 -12.71
C VAL A 341 4.14 16.26 -13.47
N CYS A 342 5.24 16.48 -14.19
CA CYS A 342 5.96 15.41 -14.88
C CYS A 342 6.55 14.38 -13.92
N MET A 343 7.03 14.81 -12.76
CA MET A 343 7.55 13.94 -11.71
C MET A 343 6.43 13.08 -11.11
N ALA A 344 5.29 13.68 -10.76
CA ALA A 344 4.12 12.95 -10.28
C ALA A 344 3.65 11.90 -11.30
N ALA A 345 3.58 12.28 -12.58
CA ALA A 345 3.24 11.35 -13.66
C ALA A 345 4.27 10.21 -13.82
N ARG A 346 5.58 10.47 -13.70
CA ARG A 346 6.61 9.42 -13.79
C ARG A 346 6.64 8.51 -12.60
N LEU A 347 6.49 9.08 -11.40
CA LEU A 347 6.36 8.31 -10.18
C LEU A 347 5.18 7.35 -10.28
N LEU A 348 4.03 7.85 -10.75
CA LEU A 348 2.85 7.03 -10.97
C LEU A 348 3.10 5.91 -12.00
N GLN A 349 3.70 6.24 -13.14
CA GLN A 349 4.04 5.26 -14.17
C GLN A 349 4.97 4.18 -13.63
N TRP A 350 5.95 4.56 -12.79
CA TRP A 350 6.81 3.60 -12.10
C TRP A 350 5.99 2.72 -11.15
N GLN A 351 5.15 3.31 -10.29
CA GLN A 351 4.36 2.58 -9.30
C GLN A 351 3.37 1.58 -9.90
N LEU A 352 2.91 1.85 -11.13
CA LEU A 352 1.92 1.04 -11.84
C LEU A 352 2.52 0.22 -12.98
N SER A 353 3.82 0.24 -13.21
CA SER A 353 4.47 -0.72 -14.09
C SER A 353 4.95 -1.93 -13.30
N PHE A 354 4.75 -3.11 -13.86
CA PHE A 354 4.96 -4.39 -13.19
C PHE A 354 5.96 -5.23 -13.97
N ASN A 355 6.65 -6.09 -13.21
CA ASN A 355 7.37 -7.32 -13.60
C ASN A 355 8.70 -7.43 -12.85
N VAL A 356 9.46 -6.33 -12.73
CA VAL A 356 10.81 -6.36 -12.13
C VAL A 356 10.81 -6.89 -10.69
N ASN A 357 9.75 -6.61 -9.92
CA ASN A 357 9.57 -7.12 -8.56
C ASN A 357 9.51 -8.65 -8.53
N MET A 358 8.82 -9.26 -9.49
CA MET A 358 8.70 -10.72 -9.61
C MET A 358 10.03 -11.34 -10.04
N GLU A 359 10.74 -10.72 -10.99
CA GLU A 359 12.09 -11.13 -11.38
C GLU A 359 13.07 -11.12 -10.20
N ILE A 360 13.05 -10.06 -9.40
CA ILE A 360 13.91 -9.91 -8.22
C ILE A 360 13.59 -10.99 -7.18
N GLU A 361 12.31 -11.27 -6.93
CA GLU A 361 11.90 -12.30 -5.96
C GLU A 361 12.36 -13.68 -6.40
N ARG A 362 12.08 -14.08 -7.65
CA ARG A 362 12.54 -15.35 -8.20
C ARG A 362 14.05 -15.47 -8.18
N PHE A 363 14.77 -14.40 -8.54
CA PHE A 363 16.23 -14.38 -8.46
C PHE A 363 16.74 -14.48 -7.02
N LYS A 364 16.11 -13.82 -6.05
CA LYS A 364 16.49 -13.94 -4.63
C LYS A 364 16.23 -15.33 -4.08
N MET A 365 15.11 -15.97 -4.45
CA MET A 365 14.88 -17.38 -4.13
C MET A 365 15.97 -18.25 -4.72
N PHE A 366 16.29 -18.08 -6.01
CA PHE A 366 17.35 -18.83 -6.69
C PHE A 366 18.72 -18.62 -6.07
N TRP A 367 19.08 -17.37 -5.76
CA TRP A 367 20.42 -17.01 -5.30
C TRP A 367 20.65 -17.34 -3.83
N ASN A 368 19.64 -17.16 -2.97
CA ASN A 368 19.76 -17.34 -1.52
C ASN A 368 19.33 -18.72 -1.01
N THR A 369 18.83 -19.59 -1.90
CA THR A 369 18.54 -20.99 -1.60
C THR A 369 19.35 -21.90 -2.52
N ASP A 370 19.22 -23.21 -2.33
CA ASP A 370 19.82 -24.21 -3.21
C ASP A 370 18.83 -24.73 -4.27
N ARG A 371 17.64 -24.12 -4.37
CA ARG A 371 16.61 -24.50 -5.33
C ARG A 371 17.10 -24.34 -6.77
N SER A 372 16.63 -25.24 -7.61
CA SER A 372 16.71 -25.17 -9.07
C SER A 372 15.64 -24.25 -9.65
N TYR A 373 15.74 -23.95 -10.95
CA TYR A 373 14.70 -23.23 -11.69
C TYR A 373 13.33 -23.92 -11.54
N ASP A 374 13.29 -25.24 -11.70
CA ASP A 374 12.04 -26.01 -11.69
C ASP A 374 11.38 -26.00 -10.29
N GLU A 375 12.16 -26.12 -9.22
CA GLU A 375 11.65 -26.07 -7.84
C GLU A 375 11.12 -24.68 -7.44
N ILE A 376 11.54 -23.61 -8.13
CA ILE A 376 11.02 -22.25 -7.94
C ILE A 376 9.75 -22.08 -8.79
N GLU A 377 9.77 -22.48 -10.07
CA GLU A 377 8.60 -22.40 -10.93
C GLU A 377 7.42 -23.23 -10.41
N GLU A 378 7.69 -24.37 -9.75
CA GLU A 378 6.67 -25.16 -9.04
C GLU A 378 5.97 -24.39 -7.90
N MET A 379 6.49 -23.24 -7.46
CA MET A 379 5.86 -22.42 -6.42
C MET A 379 4.89 -21.38 -6.99
N TYR A 380 4.87 -21.18 -8.31
CA TYR A 380 4.01 -20.22 -9.00
C TYR A 380 2.94 -20.95 -9.80
N VAL A 381 1.82 -20.27 -10.08
CA VAL A 381 0.84 -20.82 -11.02
C VAL A 381 1.34 -20.78 -12.43
N ASN A 382 1.13 -21.90 -13.09
CA ASN A 382 1.16 -21.95 -14.53
C ASN A 382 -0.04 -21.15 -15.08
N MET A 383 0.21 -19.89 -15.44
CA MET A 383 -0.76 -19.00 -16.11
C MET A 383 -0.93 -19.34 -17.60
N THR A 384 -0.24 -20.35 -18.12
CA THR A 384 -0.33 -20.75 -19.53
C THR A 384 -1.74 -21.18 -19.86
N ASN A 385 -2.36 -22.07 -19.07
CA ASN A 385 -3.67 -22.68 -19.37
C ASN A 385 -4.70 -22.40 -18.26
N ILE A 386 -4.93 -21.12 -17.98
CA ILE A 386 -5.89 -20.70 -16.95
C ILE A 386 -7.28 -20.48 -17.54
N SER A 387 -8.32 -20.93 -16.83
CA SER A 387 -9.70 -20.63 -17.19
C SER A 387 -10.04 -19.17 -16.86
N HIS A 388 -11.00 -18.59 -17.57
CA HIS A 388 -11.53 -17.23 -17.34
C HIS A 388 -10.52 -16.08 -17.53
N THR A 389 -9.98 -15.97 -18.74
CA THR A 389 -9.27 -14.77 -19.21
C THR A 389 -10.24 -13.62 -19.50
N ILE A 390 -9.75 -12.38 -19.66
CA ILE A 390 -10.61 -11.22 -20.02
C ILE A 390 -11.32 -11.49 -21.36
N PHE A 391 -10.57 -11.95 -22.35
CA PHE A 391 -11.09 -12.39 -23.65
C PHE A 391 -11.17 -13.91 -23.74
N ASN A 392 -12.20 -14.44 -24.38
CA ASN A 392 -12.23 -15.83 -24.83
C ASN A 392 -11.70 -15.96 -26.27
N ALA A 393 -11.41 -17.20 -26.69
CA ALA A 393 -10.84 -17.48 -28.01
C ALA A 393 -11.73 -16.99 -29.16
N ALA A 394 -13.07 -17.10 -29.02
CA ALA A 394 -14.01 -16.66 -30.05
C ALA A 394 -14.05 -15.13 -30.22
N GLN A 395 -13.83 -14.36 -29.15
CA GLN A 395 -13.78 -12.88 -29.23
C GLN A 395 -12.53 -12.37 -29.96
N LEU A 396 -11.47 -13.18 -30.07
CA LEU A 396 -10.22 -12.84 -30.75
C LEU A 396 -9.99 -13.68 -32.02
N ASP A 397 -11.01 -14.40 -32.50
CA ASP A 397 -10.95 -15.27 -33.68
C ASP A 397 -9.81 -16.31 -33.65
N LEU A 398 -9.57 -16.90 -32.48
CA LEU A 398 -8.47 -17.86 -32.26
C LEU A 398 -8.93 -19.31 -32.44
N THR A 399 -8.05 -20.13 -33.02
CA THR A 399 -8.26 -21.56 -33.24
C THR A 399 -7.46 -22.43 -32.26
N GLU A 400 -7.78 -23.73 -32.17
CA GLU A 400 -6.97 -24.67 -31.39
C GLU A 400 -5.54 -24.81 -31.97
N GLU A 401 -5.35 -24.62 -33.28
CA GLU A 401 -4.01 -24.62 -33.89
C GLU A 401 -3.17 -23.45 -33.38
N ASP A 402 -3.78 -22.27 -33.25
CA ASP A 402 -3.12 -21.11 -32.63
C ASP A 402 -2.72 -21.41 -31.19
N ALA A 403 -3.62 -22.04 -30.42
CA ALA A 403 -3.36 -22.45 -29.03
C ALA A 403 -2.16 -23.40 -28.92
N VAL A 404 -2.11 -24.43 -29.77
CA VAL A 404 -0.97 -25.36 -29.85
C VAL A 404 0.33 -24.62 -30.21
N ALA A 405 0.28 -23.72 -31.19
CA ALA A 405 1.45 -22.95 -31.60
C ALA A 405 1.94 -22.00 -30.49
N ALA A 406 1.05 -21.36 -29.75
CA ALA A 406 1.39 -20.50 -28.61
C ALA A 406 2.08 -21.30 -27.50
N ARG A 407 1.49 -22.42 -27.08
CA ARG A 407 2.08 -23.31 -26.06
C ARG A 407 3.45 -23.84 -26.47
N ALA A 408 3.64 -24.16 -27.76
CA ALA A 408 4.94 -24.61 -28.27
C ALA A 408 6.01 -23.52 -28.19
N ARG A 409 5.69 -22.26 -28.54
CA ARG A 409 6.62 -21.12 -28.40
C ARG A 409 7.00 -20.87 -26.95
N GLU A 410 6.01 -20.88 -26.06
CA GLU A 410 6.21 -20.67 -24.64
C GLU A 410 7.06 -21.79 -24.00
N ALA A 411 6.79 -23.05 -24.31
CA ALA A 411 7.60 -24.18 -23.85
C ALA A 411 9.06 -24.08 -24.32
N GLU A 412 9.25 -23.58 -25.55
CA GLU A 412 10.56 -23.33 -26.13
C GLU A 412 11.32 -22.20 -25.41
N ASP A 413 10.65 -21.11 -25.05
CA ASP A 413 11.26 -20.02 -24.29
C ASP A 413 11.63 -20.46 -22.87
N HIS A 414 10.74 -21.17 -22.18
CA HIS A 414 11.03 -21.76 -20.87
C HIS A 414 12.19 -22.77 -20.91
N ALA A 415 12.31 -23.56 -21.98
CA ALA A 415 13.42 -24.50 -22.11
C ALA A 415 14.78 -23.78 -22.18
N VAL A 416 14.86 -22.65 -22.90
CA VAL A 416 16.09 -21.86 -23.01
C VAL A 416 16.41 -21.15 -21.70
N GLU A 417 15.42 -20.53 -21.05
CA GLU A 417 15.59 -19.88 -19.74
C GLU A 417 16.02 -20.88 -18.65
N ARG A 418 15.42 -22.08 -18.66
CA ARG A 418 15.79 -23.17 -17.75
C ARG A 418 17.26 -23.56 -17.91
N VAL A 419 17.77 -23.66 -19.14
CA VAL A 419 19.19 -23.96 -19.40
C VAL A 419 20.08 -22.82 -18.89
N LEU A 420 19.72 -21.56 -19.15
CA LEU A 420 20.43 -20.39 -18.63
C LEU A 420 20.54 -20.46 -17.10
N TYR A 421 19.45 -20.74 -16.40
CA TYR A 421 19.46 -20.79 -14.94
C TYR A 421 20.19 -22.00 -14.38
N ASN A 422 19.87 -23.21 -14.86
CA ASN A 422 20.40 -24.44 -14.30
C ASN A 422 21.86 -24.71 -14.64
N GLU A 423 22.41 -24.08 -15.69
CA GLU A 423 23.83 -24.23 -16.04
C GLU A 423 24.65 -23.00 -15.67
N TYR A 424 24.32 -21.86 -16.29
CA TYR A 424 25.13 -20.66 -16.18
C TYR A 424 24.93 -19.96 -14.83
N MET A 425 23.68 -19.69 -14.43
CA MET A 425 23.41 -18.97 -13.19
C MET A 425 23.76 -19.81 -11.96
N VAL A 426 23.62 -21.14 -12.01
CA VAL A 426 24.05 -22.03 -10.92
C VAL A 426 25.57 -21.98 -10.74
N ASN A 427 26.33 -21.99 -11.84
CA ASN A 427 27.79 -21.85 -11.77
C ASN A 427 28.18 -20.49 -11.16
N LEU A 428 27.51 -19.42 -11.59
CA LEU A 428 27.72 -18.08 -11.04
C LEU A 428 27.41 -18.03 -9.54
N ARG A 429 26.25 -18.57 -9.12
CA ARG A 429 25.86 -18.69 -7.71
C ARG A 429 26.92 -19.42 -6.90
N ASN A 430 27.38 -20.57 -7.36
CA ASN A 430 28.37 -21.38 -6.64
C ASN A 430 29.74 -20.68 -6.54
N THR A 431 30.15 -19.95 -7.59
CA THR A 431 31.44 -19.25 -7.63
C THR A 431 31.44 -17.97 -6.78
N MET A 432 30.31 -17.25 -6.73
CA MET A 432 30.17 -15.95 -6.08
C MET A 432 29.63 -16.05 -4.64
N GLY A 433 29.59 -17.26 -4.06
CA GLY A 433 29.12 -17.44 -2.69
C GLY A 433 27.61 -17.22 -2.51
N GLY A 434 26.79 -17.55 -3.51
CA GLY A 434 25.36 -17.77 -3.33
C GLY A 434 25.05 -19.10 -2.62
N GLY A 435 23.78 -19.48 -2.56
CA GLY A 435 23.31 -20.69 -1.88
C GLY A 435 22.93 -20.49 -0.41
N SER A 436 22.26 -21.50 0.16
CA SER A 436 21.59 -21.39 1.46
C SER A 436 22.56 -21.13 2.63
N ALA A 437 23.68 -21.83 2.68
CA ALA A 437 24.67 -21.71 3.75
C ALA A 437 25.30 -20.30 3.80
N ASN A 438 25.64 -19.74 2.65
CA ASN A 438 26.20 -18.40 2.56
C ASN A 438 25.14 -17.32 2.88
N ALA A 439 23.89 -17.52 2.46
CA ALA A 439 22.80 -16.63 2.83
C ALA A 439 22.56 -16.63 4.34
N GLN A 440 22.61 -17.79 5.01
CA GLN A 440 22.52 -17.89 6.46
C GLN A 440 23.69 -17.17 7.15
N ALA A 441 24.92 -17.33 6.65
CA ALA A 441 26.09 -16.63 7.18
C ALA A 441 25.98 -15.10 7.04
N ARG A 442 25.56 -14.61 5.86
CA ARG A 442 25.30 -13.17 5.63
C ARG A 442 24.25 -12.62 6.59
N ARG A 443 23.15 -13.35 6.81
CA ARG A 443 22.11 -12.95 7.76
C ARG A 443 22.61 -12.94 9.20
N ALA A 444 23.38 -13.95 9.61
CA ALA A 444 23.95 -13.99 10.95
C ALA A 444 24.89 -12.80 11.19
N ALA A 445 25.65 -12.38 10.18
CA ALA A 445 26.47 -11.18 10.23
C ALA A 445 25.61 -9.90 10.31
N ALA A 446 24.57 -9.76 9.48
CA ALA A 446 23.66 -8.61 9.51
C ALA A 446 22.89 -8.51 10.84
N ALA A 447 22.48 -9.64 11.42
CA ALA A 447 21.81 -9.69 12.72
C ALA A 447 22.74 -9.32 13.90
N ALA A 448 24.06 -9.39 13.70
CA ALA A 448 25.05 -8.98 14.69
C ALA A 448 25.34 -7.46 14.64
N GLU A 449 24.86 -6.73 13.63
CA GLU A 449 24.94 -5.28 13.61
C GLU A 449 24.02 -4.67 14.69
N PRO A 450 24.45 -3.61 15.41
CA PRO A 450 23.60 -2.97 16.41
C PRO A 450 22.30 -2.50 15.76
N LYS A 451 21.16 -3.03 16.22
CA LYS A 451 19.85 -2.49 15.84
C LYS A 451 19.83 -1.00 16.17
N ARG A 452 19.58 -0.16 15.16
CA ARG A 452 19.45 1.30 15.35
C ARG A 452 18.34 1.59 16.35
N GLN A 453 18.48 2.70 17.10
CA GLN A 453 17.44 3.12 18.04
C GLN A 453 16.15 3.43 17.28
N GLN A 454 15.03 2.93 17.80
CA GLN A 454 13.69 3.17 17.28
C GLN A 454 13.38 4.67 17.30
N GLY A 455 13.11 5.24 16.14
CA GLY A 455 12.79 6.65 15.95
C GLY A 455 11.34 6.85 15.52
N HIS A 456 10.87 8.09 15.52
CA HIS A 456 9.47 8.43 15.21
C HIS A 456 9.01 8.06 13.78
N PHE A 457 9.93 7.82 12.84
CA PHE A 457 9.64 7.51 11.44
C PHE A 457 10.17 6.13 11.03
N GLU A 458 10.24 5.16 11.94
CA GLU A 458 10.79 3.83 11.67
C GLU A 458 10.12 3.15 10.46
N TRP A 459 8.82 3.33 10.25
CA TRP A 459 8.10 2.77 9.11
C TRP A 459 8.67 3.21 7.74
N LEU A 460 9.27 4.41 7.64
CA LEU A 460 9.93 4.88 6.39
C LEU A 460 11.22 4.13 6.09
N TYR A 461 11.85 3.53 7.09
CA TYR A 461 13.04 2.70 6.91
C TYR A 461 12.71 1.39 6.20
N ASP A 462 11.55 0.83 6.51
CA ASP A 462 11.03 -0.37 5.89
C ASP A 462 10.41 -0.08 4.51
N MET A 463 9.97 1.16 4.29
CA MET A 463 9.51 1.63 2.98
C MET A 463 10.64 1.47 1.95
N ASP A 464 10.32 0.77 0.86
CA ASP A 464 11.27 0.42 -0.19
C ASP A 464 10.74 0.98 -1.50
N PHE A 465 11.39 1.99 -2.09
CA PHE A 465 10.90 2.68 -3.29
C PHE A 465 10.69 1.73 -4.47
N LEU A 466 11.51 0.67 -4.54
CA LEU A 466 11.47 -0.31 -5.63
C LEU A 466 10.34 -1.33 -5.42
N LYS A 467 9.90 -1.53 -4.17
CA LYS A 467 8.70 -2.30 -3.82
C LYS A 467 7.46 -1.45 -3.60
N TRP A 468 7.60 -0.13 -3.53
CA TRP A 468 6.51 0.84 -3.46
C TRP A 468 5.84 0.96 -4.83
N LYS A 469 5.28 -0.17 -5.26
CA LYS A 469 4.43 -0.36 -6.42
C LYS A 469 3.01 -0.54 -5.88
N ALA A 470 2.01 -0.13 -6.64
CA ALA A 470 0.61 -0.35 -6.27
C ALA A 470 0.21 -1.81 -6.53
N GLN A 471 0.74 -2.74 -5.75
CA GLN A 471 0.72 -4.20 -6.02
C GLN A 471 -0.61 -4.91 -5.79
N HIS A 472 -1.66 -4.16 -5.48
CA HIS A 472 -2.96 -4.73 -5.16
C HIS A 472 -3.83 -4.92 -6.42
N ALA A 473 -5.08 -5.29 -6.19
CA ALA A 473 -6.04 -5.66 -7.21
C ALA A 473 -6.83 -4.45 -7.77
N SER A 474 -7.77 -4.68 -8.68
CA SER A 474 -8.79 -3.73 -9.11
C SER A 474 -9.94 -4.51 -9.75
N ASN A 475 -11.14 -3.94 -9.79
CA ASN A 475 -12.17 -4.37 -10.73
C ASN A 475 -12.60 -3.22 -11.64
N ALA A 476 -13.00 -3.55 -12.87
CA ALA A 476 -13.77 -2.67 -13.74
C ALA A 476 -14.60 -3.49 -14.72
N TRP A 477 -15.79 -3.00 -15.07
CA TRP A 477 -16.60 -3.58 -16.13
C TRP A 477 -17.56 -2.57 -16.75
N ALA A 478 -18.00 -2.88 -17.96
CA ALA A 478 -19.05 -2.16 -18.65
C ALA A 478 -19.98 -3.19 -19.32
N GLY A 479 -21.27 -2.92 -19.30
CA GLY A 479 -22.30 -3.84 -19.77
C GLY A 479 -23.48 -3.09 -20.38
N ARG A 480 -24.18 -3.78 -21.28
CA ARG A 480 -25.43 -3.31 -21.86
C ARG A 480 -26.34 -4.48 -22.20
N ALA A 481 -27.63 -4.35 -21.86
CA ALA A 481 -28.65 -5.32 -22.21
C ALA A 481 -29.01 -5.30 -23.71
N ALA A 482 -29.54 -6.41 -24.22
CA ALA A 482 -29.99 -6.51 -25.60
C ALA A 482 -31.12 -5.52 -25.90
N GLY A 483 -30.98 -4.73 -26.98
CA GLY A 483 -32.02 -3.83 -27.46
C GLY A 483 -31.48 -2.58 -28.17
N PRO A 484 -32.37 -1.71 -28.68
CA PRO A 484 -31.98 -0.48 -29.36
C PRO A 484 -31.35 0.53 -28.38
N SER A 485 -30.40 1.35 -28.84
CA SER A 485 -29.67 2.32 -28.00
C SER A 485 -30.53 3.44 -27.43
N SER A 486 -31.74 3.61 -27.96
CA SER A 486 -32.75 4.51 -27.43
C SER A 486 -33.34 4.03 -26.10
N THR A 487 -33.37 2.72 -25.85
CA THR A 487 -34.00 2.13 -24.65
C THR A 487 -33.06 1.29 -23.78
N THR A 488 -31.91 0.83 -24.32
CA THR A 488 -30.90 0.13 -23.52
C THR A 488 -29.64 0.97 -23.40
N LYS A 489 -29.39 1.43 -22.16
CA LYS A 489 -28.24 2.27 -21.82
C LYS A 489 -27.15 1.43 -21.16
N ALA A 490 -25.90 1.81 -21.37
CA ALA A 490 -24.78 1.09 -20.80
C ALA A 490 -24.61 1.46 -19.32
N CYS A 491 -24.24 0.48 -18.50
CA CYS A 491 -23.92 0.66 -17.09
C CYS A 491 -22.63 -0.10 -16.77
N GLY A 492 -21.93 0.32 -15.72
CA GLY A 492 -20.66 -0.29 -15.37
C GLY A 492 -20.15 0.17 -14.02
N ALA A 493 -18.98 -0.36 -13.65
CA ALA A 493 -18.32 0.02 -12.42
C ALA A 493 -16.80 0.04 -12.57
N SER A 494 -16.14 0.72 -11.64
CA SER A 494 -14.70 0.68 -11.43
C SER A 494 -14.41 0.80 -9.94
N ASP A 495 -13.48 -0.01 -9.46
CA ASP A 495 -12.99 0.03 -8.08
C ASP A 495 -11.56 -0.49 -7.99
N PRO A 496 -10.56 0.38 -8.13
CA PRO A 496 -9.17 0.04 -7.87
C PRO A 496 -8.99 -0.37 -6.40
N HIS A 497 -8.28 -1.47 -6.15
CA HIS A 497 -7.95 -1.93 -4.80
C HIS A 497 -6.51 -1.54 -4.49
N LEU A 498 -6.28 -0.73 -3.47
CA LEU A 498 -4.96 -0.21 -3.08
C LEU A 498 -4.85 -0.22 -1.55
N ASP A 499 -3.66 0.09 -1.04
CA ASP A 499 -3.51 0.43 0.38
C ASP A 499 -4.42 1.62 0.69
N ILE A 500 -5.16 1.49 1.78
CA ILE A 500 -6.17 2.42 2.21
C ILE A 500 -5.48 3.49 3.02
N ASN A 501 -5.34 4.65 2.38
CA ASN A 501 -4.76 5.81 3.00
C ASN A 501 -5.87 6.75 3.50
N ILE A 502 -5.66 7.35 4.66
CA ILE A 502 -6.41 8.51 5.11
C ILE A 502 -5.43 9.65 5.36
N PRO A 503 -5.47 10.71 4.56
CA PRO A 503 -6.47 11.02 3.54
C PRO A 503 -6.27 10.22 2.23
N SER A 504 -7.35 9.98 1.48
CA SER A 504 -7.40 9.05 0.34
C SER A 504 -6.32 9.27 -0.73
N VAL A 505 -5.86 8.21 -1.38
CA VAL A 505 -4.96 8.30 -2.54
C VAL A 505 -5.58 9.02 -3.74
N TRP A 506 -6.92 9.05 -3.79
CA TRP A 506 -7.70 9.72 -4.82
C TRP A 506 -8.16 11.10 -4.35
N TYR A 507 -8.26 12.02 -5.31
CA TYR A 507 -8.94 13.30 -5.13
C TYR A 507 -10.10 13.39 -6.11
N TYR A 508 -11.31 13.60 -5.59
CA TYR A 508 -12.47 13.78 -6.44
C TYR A 508 -12.50 15.19 -7.02
N SER A 509 -12.84 15.31 -8.29
CA SER A 509 -13.21 16.60 -8.87
C SER A 509 -14.26 16.45 -9.96
N HIS A 510 -15.22 17.37 -9.95
CA HIS A 510 -16.10 17.67 -11.08
C HIS A 510 -15.62 18.98 -11.73
N LEU A 511 -15.19 18.93 -12.98
CA LEU A 511 -14.80 20.10 -13.77
C LEU A 511 -15.85 20.39 -14.85
N THR A 512 -16.29 21.64 -14.93
CA THR A 512 -17.26 22.14 -15.92
C THR A 512 -16.68 23.33 -16.67
N TYR A 513 -16.67 23.27 -18.01
CA TYR A 513 -16.27 24.36 -18.90
C TYR A 513 -16.82 24.14 -20.33
N PRO A 514 -16.91 25.18 -21.18
CA PRO A 514 -17.39 25.00 -22.56
C PRO A 514 -16.36 24.31 -23.46
N ASP A 515 -16.83 23.45 -24.37
CA ASP A 515 -16.04 22.90 -25.49
C ASP A 515 -15.86 23.93 -26.63
N SER A 516 -15.16 23.56 -27.71
CA SER A 516 -14.97 24.47 -28.85
C SER A 516 -16.28 24.92 -29.54
N ASN A 517 -17.38 24.22 -29.32
CA ASN A 517 -18.71 24.53 -29.85
C ASN A 517 -19.59 25.27 -28.83
N ASN A 518 -19.02 25.71 -27.71
CA ASN A 518 -19.70 26.39 -26.62
C ASN A 518 -20.80 25.52 -25.96
N VAL A 519 -20.64 24.19 -26.02
CA VAL A 519 -21.44 23.21 -25.28
C VAL A 519 -20.76 22.95 -23.95
N THR A 520 -21.53 22.90 -22.86
CA THR A 520 -21.00 22.55 -21.54
C THR A 520 -20.40 21.14 -21.57
N PHE A 521 -19.13 21.05 -21.25
CA PHE A 521 -18.44 19.79 -20.99
C PHE A 521 -18.26 19.62 -19.48
N ASP A 522 -18.65 18.44 -19.01
CA ASP A 522 -18.54 18.02 -17.63
C ASP A 522 -17.63 16.79 -17.57
N THR A 523 -16.68 16.77 -16.64
CA THR A 523 -15.89 15.58 -16.30
C THR A 523 -15.89 15.40 -14.78
N SER A 524 -16.33 14.22 -14.33
CA SER A 524 -16.50 13.90 -12.92
C SER A 524 -15.89 12.54 -12.61
N GLY A 525 -15.10 12.48 -11.55
CA GLY A 525 -14.42 11.27 -11.13
C GLY A 525 -13.23 11.61 -10.26
N VAL A 526 -12.22 10.75 -10.27
CA VAL A 526 -11.00 10.93 -9.48
C VAL A 526 -9.77 11.17 -10.33
N GLY A 527 -8.91 12.05 -9.83
CA GLY A 527 -7.53 12.21 -10.27
C GLY A 527 -6.57 11.74 -9.18
N MET A 528 -5.34 11.46 -9.60
CA MET A 528 -4.22 11.35 -8.67
C MET A 528 -3.68 12.75 -8.39
N LEU A 529 -3.15 12.93 -7.18
CA LEU A 529 -2.64 14.23 -6.73
C LEU A 529 -1.50 14.72 -7.64
N ALA A 530 -1.44 16.04 -7.82
CA ALA A 530 -0.44 16.74 -8.63
C ALA A 530 -0.42 16.38 -10.14
N ILE A 531 -1.43 15.65 -10.64
CA ILE A 531 -1.62 15.37 -12.06
C ILE A 531 -2.97 16.00 -12.49
N PRO A 532 -3.00 16.89 -13.50
CA PRO A 532 -4.22 17.57 -13.92
C PRO A 532 -5.26 16.64 -14.56
N GLY A 533 -6.54 16.92 -14.29
CA GLY A 533 -7.69 16.20 -14.87
C GLY A 533 -8.21 15.04 -14.01
N CYS A 534 -9.14 14.26 -14.57
CA CYS A 534 -9.71 13.07 -13.95
C CYS A 534 -9.23 11.82 -14.71
N HIS A 535 -8.72 10.82 -13.98
CA HIS A 535 -8.10 9.62 -14.55
C HIS A 535 -9.03 8.42 -14.60
N ILE A 536 -10.01 8.35 -13.69
CA ILE A 536 -11.11 7.38 -13.73
C ILE A 536 -12.39 8.20 -13.62
N ALA A 537 -13.17 8.28 -14.69
CA ALA A 537 -14.21 9.29 -14.79
C ALA A 537 -15.36 8.90 -15.71
N LYS A 538 -16.43 9.68 -15.57
CA LYS A 538 -17.45 9.90 -16.59
C LYS A 538 -17.35 11.35 -17.07
N THR A 539 -17.40 11.54 -18.38
CA THR A 539 -17.53 12.84 -19.02
C THR A 539 -18.94 13.01 -19.61
N THR A 540 -19.20 14.15 -20.24
CA THR A 540 -20.38 14.34 -21.10
C THR A 540 -20.51 13.25 -22.17
N TYR A 541 -19.39 12.68 -22.63
CA TYR A 541 -19.35 11.81 -23.80
C TYR A 541 -19.05 10.35 -23.50
N VAL A 542 -18.13 10.07 -22.58
CA VAL A 542 -17.57 8.73 -22.34
C VAL A 542 -17.44 8.43 -20.86
N ALA A 543 -17.42 7.16 -20.50
CA ALA A 543 -17.09 6.70 -19.14
C ALA A 543 -16.20 5.46 -19.22
N TRP A 544 -15.27 5.31 -18.29
CA TRP A 544 -14.33 4.19 -18.29
C TRP A 544 -13.90 3.80 -16.88
N GLY A 545 -13.66 2.52 -16.67
CA GLY A 545 -12.92 2.02 -15.52
C GLY A 545 -11.47 1.70 -15.88
N ILE A 546 -10.63 1.57 -14.87
CA ILE A 546 -9.23 1.18 -15.04
C ILE A 546 -8.93 0.02 -14.10
N THR A 547 -8.27 -1.00 -14.63
CA THR A 547 -7.56 -2.01 -13.82
C THR A 547 -6.14 -2.17 -14.35
N MET A 548 -5.22 -2.62 -13.50
CA MET A 548 -3.91 -3.06 -13.96
C MET A 548 -4.05 -4.29 -14.86
N SER A 549 -3.42 -4.28 -16.03
CA SER A 549 -3.39 -5.44 -16.93
C SER A 549 -2.38 -6.51 -16.48
N LEU A 550 -1.44 -6.12 -15.60
CA LEU A 550 -0.31 -6.94 -15.12
C LEU A 550 0.52 -7.55 -16.26
N THR A 551 0.53 -6.85 -17.39
CA THR A 551 1.44 -7.14 -18.47
C THR A 551 2.82 -6.57 -18.18
N ASP A 552 3.81 -7.23 -18.75
CA ASP A 552 5.22 -7.02 -18.49
C ASP A 552 5.74 -5.83 -19.32
N LEU A 553 6.16 -4.77 -18.62
CA LEU A 553 6.70 -3.53 -19.16
C LEU A 553 8.09 -3.18 -18.61
N GLU A 554 8.70 -4.11 -17.88
CA GLU A 554 9.96 -3.91 -17.15
C GLU A 554 10.80 -5.18 -17.20
N ASP A 555 12.11 -5.05 -17.42
CA ASP A 555 13.02 -6.19 -17.49
C ASP A 555 14.30 -5.92 -16.69
N LEU A 556 14.82 -6.92 -15.98
CA LEU A 556 16.11 -6.85 -15.30
C LEU A 556 17.22 -7.56 -16.09
N PHE A 557 18.27 -6.82 -16.43
CA PHE A 557 19.43 -7.34 -17.16
C PHE A 557 20.65 -7.47 -16.24
N LEU A 558 21.18 -8.69 -16.10
CA LEU A 558 22.51 -8.94 -15.57
C LEU A 558 23.56 -8.60 -16.63
N LEU A 559 24.30 -7.52 -16.41
CA LEU A 559 25.34 -7.06 -17.31
C LEU A 559 26.57 -7.95 -17.21
N VAL A 560 27.14 -8.30 -18.37
CA VAL A 560 28.36 -9.11 -18.46
C VAL A 560 29.57 -8.20 -18.37
N PRO A 561 30.40 -8.27 -17.31
CA PRO A 561 31.52 -7.35 -17.13
C PRO A 561 32.59 -7.57 -18.19
N ASP A 562 33.25 -6.48 -18.61
CA ASP A 562 34.45 -6.58 -19.43
C ASP A 562 35.61 -7.15 -18.58
N PRO A 563 36.20 -8.30 -18.97
CA PRO A 563 37.38 -8.89 -18.34
C PRO A 563 38.51 -7.91 -18.00
N ALA A 564 38.74 -6.94 -18.89
CA ALA A 564 39.83 -5.99 -18.79
C ALA A 564 39.48 -4.80 -17.88
N ASN A 565 38.19 -4.58 -17.62
CA ASN A 565 37.65 -3.36 -17.03
C ASN A 565 36.41 -3.65 -16.15
N LEU A 566 36.52 -4.62 -15.23
CA LEU A 566 35.40 -5.26 -14.51
C LEU A 566 34.35 -4.28 -13.91
N ASP A 567 34.79 -3.14 -13.36
CA ASP A 567 33.91 -2.19 -12.68
C ASP A 567 33.44 -1.02 -13.55
N THR A 568 34.04 -0.83 -14.72
CA THR A 568 33.84 0.37 -15.55
C THR A 568 33.25 0.07 -16.92
N HIS A 569 33.29 -1.19 -17.37
CA HIS A 569 32.77 -1.59 -18.66
C HIS A 569 32.02 -2.92 -18.62
N TYR A 570 31.14 -3.12 -19.59
CA TYR A 570 30.38 -4.35 -19.82
C TYR A 570 30.32 -4.65 -21.32
N ILE A 571 30.05 -5.92 -21.66
CA ILE A 571 30.07 -6.39 -23.05
C ILE A 571 28.66 -6.59 -23.57
N VAL A 572 28.39 -6.02 -24.75
CA VAL A 572 27.17 -6.27 -25.55
C VAL A 572 27.58 -6.59 -26.98
N ASN A 573 27.10 -7.73 -27.52
CA ASN A 573 27.44 -8.21 -28.86
C ASN A 573 28.96 -8.20 -29.15
N GLY A 574 29.76 -8.59 -28.15
CA GLY A 574 31.24 -8.62 -28.23
C GLY A 574 31.92 -7.24 -28.16
N THR A 575 31.17 -6.15 -28.06
CA THR A 575 31.70 -4.79 -27.93
C THR A 575 31.70 -4.36 -26.45
N SER A 576 32.82 -3.80 -25.99
CA SER A 576 32.94 -3.25 -24.64
C SER A 576 32.37 -1.83 -24.59
N TYR A 577 31.43 -1.60 -23.68
CA TYR A 577 30.78 -0.32 -23.42
C TYR A 577 31.14 0.17 -22.03
N ALA A 578 31.54 1.43 -21.93
CA ALA A 578 31.74 2.08 -20.65
C ALA A 578 30.40 2.35 -19.95
N PHE A 579 30.37 2.20 -18.63
CA PHE A 579 29.29 2.79 -17.82
C PHE A 579 29.35 4.31 -17.92
N THR A 580 28.19 4.95 -17.92
CA THR A 580 28.11 6.40 -17.72
C THR A 580 28.08 6.67 -16.21
N PRO A 581 29.14 7.26 -15.63
CA PRO A 581 29.16 7.52 -14.20
C PRO A 581 28.20 8.67 -13.84
N ARG A 582 27.53 8.55 -12.70
CA ARG A 582 26.64 9.57 -12.17
C ARG A 582 26.88 9.73 -10.67
N THR A 583 27.17 10.96 -10.24
CA THR A 583 27.34 11.28 -8.82
C THR A 583 26.11 12.04 -8.34
N GLU A 584 25.48 11.54 -7.28
CA GLU A 584 24.35 12.19 -6.62
C GLU A 584 24.72 12.54 -5.19
N VAL A 585 24.15 13.61 -4.65
CA VAL A 585 24.31 14.02 -3.25
C VAL A 585 22.94 14.05 -2.59
N ILE A 586 22.76 13.24 -1.55
CA ILE A 586 21.56 13.24 -0.70
C ILE A 586 21.88 13.98 0.58
N LYS A 587 21.13 15.04 0.86
CA LYS A 587 21.22 15.73 2.15
C LYS A 587 20.44 14.94 3.20
N VAL A 588 21.00 14.78 4.38
CA VAL A 588 20.41 13.97 5.44
C VAL A 588 20.26 14.79 6.71
N ARG A 589 19.03 14.91 7.23
CA ARG A 589 18.80 15.64 8.48
C ARG A 589 19.56 14.99 9.64
N GLY A 590 20.32 15.82 10.36
CA GLY A 590 21.03 15.41 11.58
C GLY A 590 22.31 14.62 11.32
N SER A 591 22.72 14.47 10.06
CA SER A 591 23.91 13.73 9.63
C SER A 591 24.63 14.48 8.50
N ASP A 592 25.80 14.01 8.10
CA ASP A 592 26.50 14.51 6.91
C ASP A 592 25.78 14.09 5.62
N ASP A 593 25.96 14.89 4.57
CA ASP A 593 25.48 14.56 3.23
C ASP A 593 26.07 13.23 2.73
N VAL A 594 25.25 12.42 2.08
CA VAL A 594 25.64 11.14 1.51
C VAL A 594 25.87 11.29 0.02
N THR A 595 27.11 11.03 -0.42
CA THR A 595 27.45 10.99 -1.85
C THR A 595 27.27 9.57 -2.40
N LEU A 596 26.49 9.43 -3.46
CA LEU A 596 26.30 8.17 -4.18
C LEU A 596 27.12 8.17 -5.47
N GLN A 597 27.76 7.04 -5.74
CA GLN A 597 28.41 6.76 -7.02
C GLN A 597 27.56 5.75 -7.77
N LEU A 598 26.86 6.24 -8.78
CA LEU A 598 25.91 5.48 -9.59
C LEU A 598 26.44 5.31 -11.00
N GLN A 599 25.87 4.36 -11.72
CA GLN A 599 26.26 4.02 -13.08
C GLN A 599 25.00 3.82 -13.92
N ASP A 600 25.00 4.37 -15.13
CA ASP A 600 23.98 4.10 -16.14
C ASP A 600 24.59 3.25 -17.28
N SER A 601 23.78 2.37 -17.86
CA SER A 601 24.15 1.48 -18.97
C SER A 601 23.21 1.68 -20.17
N LEU A 602 23.48 0.99 -21.28
CA LEU A 602 22.61 0.94 -22.46
C LEU A 602 21.20 0.43 -22.14
N TYR A 603 21.08 -0.52 -21.19
CA TYR A 603 19.80 -1.11 -20.79
C TYR A 603 19.03 -0.22 -19.81
N GLY A 604 19.73 0.69 -19.12
CA GLY A 604 19.17 1.60 -18.13
C GLY A 604 20.06 1.77 -16.90
N PRO A 605 19.55 2.39 -15.82
CA PRO A 605 20.30 2.60 -14.59
C PRO A 605 20.72 1.28 -13.94
N VAL A 606 21.93 1.23 -13.38
CA VAL A 606 22.44 0.08 -12.62
C VAL A 606 21.91 0.16 -11.18
N VAL A 607 21.18 -0.87 -10.76
CA VAL A 607 20.36 -0.89 -9.53
C VAL A 607 20.76 -1.97 -8.52
N THR A 608 21.91 -2.64 -8.70
CA THR A 608 22.34 -3.76 -7.82
C THR A 608 22.27 -3.40 -6.33
N GLU A 609 22.94 -2.33 -5.91
CA GLU A 609 23.00 -1.92 -4.50
C GLU A 609 21.61 -1.52 -3.99
N ALA A 610 20.88 -0.74 -4.79
CA ALA A 610 19.53 -0.27 -4.47
C ALA A 610 18.53 -1.44 -4.24
N LEU A 611 18.71 -2.55 -4.95
CA LEU A 611 17.87 -3.75 -4.84
C LEU A 611 18.37 -4.79 -3.83
N LYS A 612 19.49 -4.53 -3.15
CA LYS A 612 20.20 -5.50 -2.30
C LYS A 612 20.46 -6.81 -3.05
N LEU A 613 20.88 -6.70 -4.31
CA LEU A 613 21.32 -7.82 -5.12
C LEU A 613 22.79 -8.15 -4.82
N PRO A 614 23.29 -9.34 -5.19
CA PRO A 614 24.62 -9.80 -4.80
C PRO A 614 25.73 -8.85 -5.24
N ASP A 615 26.61 -8.51 -4.29
CA ASP A 615 27.78 -7.67 -4.56
C ASP A 615 28.66 -8.25 -5.66
N GLY A 616 29.26 -7.38 -6.47
CA GLY A 616 30.08 -7.76 -7.61
C GLY A 616 29.30 -8.12 -8.88
N LEU A 617 27.97 -8.27 -8.82
CA LEU A 617 27.11 -8.35 -10.00
C LEU A 617 26.53 -6.98 -10.35
N LYS A 618 26.32 -6.71 -11.64
CA LYS A 618 25.77 -5.44 -12.12
C LYS A 618 24.44 -5.70 -12.81
N PHE A 619 23.34 -5.30 -12.18
CA PHE A 619 21.99 -5.41 -12.73
C PHE A 619 21.52 -4.04 -13.20
N ALA A 620 21.06 -3.95 -14.44
CA ALA A 620 20.42 -2.77 -15.00
C ALA A 620 18.93 -3.02 -15.19
N VAL A 621 18.12 -2.00 -14.89
CA VAL A 621 16.67 -2.05 -15.11
C VAL A 621 16.32 -1.36 -16.41
N TRP A 622 15.62 -2.08 -17.28
CA TRP A 622 14.92 -1.50 -18.40
C TRP A 622 13.44 -1.34 -18.01
N ALA A 623 12.89 -0.14 -18.12
CA ALA A 623 11.48 0.10 -17.84
C ALA A 623 10.98 1.26 -18.69
N LYS A 624 9.83 1.12 -19.35
CA LYS A 624 9.27 2.20 -20.20
C LYS A 624 9.13 3.56 -19.48
N PRO A 625 8.76 3.64 -18.17
CA PRO A 625 8.77 4.89 -17.40
C PRO A 625 10.11 5.60 -17.32
N LEU A 626 11.25 4.94 -17.58
CA LEU A 626 12.59 5.53 -17.51
C LEU A 626 13.15 5.93 -18.88
N ARG A 627 12.39 5.69 -19.96
CA ARG A 627 12.84 5.92 -21.34
C ARG A 627 12.49 7.33 -21.82
N GLU A 628 13.35 7.87 -22.68
CA GLU A 628 13.22 9.20 -23.30
C GLU A 628 12.05 9.30 -24.29
N ASP A 629 11.71 8.19 -24.94
CA ASP A 629 10.67 8.09 -25.97
C ASP A 629 9.27 7.84 -25.39
N ASN A 630 9.12 7.91 -24.07
CA ASN A 630 7.83 7.75 -23.40
C ASN A 630 7.04 9.05 -23.39
N THR A 631 5.93 9.08 -24.12
CA THR A 631 5.04 10.24 -24.30
C THR A 631 3.70 10.09 -23.59
N SER A 632 3.57 9.16 -22.62
CA SER A 632 2.29 8.81 -21.97
C SER A 632 1.47 10.00 -21.48
N ILE A 633 2.09 11.07 -20.96
CA ILE A 633 1.33 12.19 -20.38
C ILE A 633 0.41 12.88 -21.40
N THR A 634 0.70 12.78 -22.71
CA THR A 634 -0.19 13.26 -23.78
C THR A 634 -1.57 12.61 -23.68
N GLY A 635 -1.62 11.30 -23.40
CA GLY A 635 -2.88 10.58 -23.21
C GLY A 635 -3.68 11.12 -22.03
N VAL A 636 -3.01 11.43 -20.91
CA VAL A 636 -3.65 11.99 -19.70
C VAL A 636 -4.34 13.32 -20.00
N PHE A 637 -3.67 14.23 -20.72
CA PHE A 637 -4.32 15.46 -21.16
C PHE A 637 -5.48 15.17 -22.12
N ASN A 638 -5.35 14.24 -23.05
CA ASN A 638 -6.41 13.97 -24.02
C ASN A 638 -7.70 13.41 -23.37
N LEU A 639 -7.61 12.69 -22.24
CA LEU A 639 -8.79 12.17 -21.52
C LEU A 639 -9.77 13.28 -21.08
N GLY A 640 -9.22 14.43 -20.69
CA GLY A 640 -9.98 15.59 -20.25
C GLY A 640 -10.20 16.62 -21.36
N ASP A 641 -10.13 16.23 -22.64
CA ASP A 641 -10.31 17.14 -23.76
C ASP A 641 -11.56 16.80 -24.58
N PRO A 642 -12.63 17.61 -24.52
CA PRO A 642 -13.87 17.35 -25.26
C PRO A 642 -13.71 17.38 -26.77
N ASP A 643 -12.68 18.04 -27.31
CA ASP A 643 -12.48 18.16 -28.76
C ASP A 643 -11.64 17.02 -29.33
N ILE A 644 -11.01 16.23 -28.44
CA ILE A 644 -10.24 15.03 -28.79
C ILE A 644 -11.04 13.76 -28.51
N VAL A 645 -11.69 13.64 -27.34
CA VAL A 645 -12.34 12.41 -26.87
C VAL A 645 -13.86 12.58 -26.74
N ARG A 646 -14.61 12.05 -27.73
CA ARG A 646 -16.09 12.15 -27.79
C ARG A 646 -16.84 10.83 -27.86
N ASN A 647 -16.14 9.70 -27.98
CA ASN A 647 -16.74 8.37 -28.04
C ASN A 647 -15.68 7.31 -27.66
N VAL A 648 -16.09 6.05 -27.52
CA VAL A 648 -15.18 4.96 -27.14
C VAL A 648 -14.00 4.75 -28.10
N ARG A 649 -14.14 5.08 -29.39
CA ARG A 649 -13.02 4.96 -30.35
C ARG A 649 -11.99 6.05 -30.15
N ASP A 650 -12.43 7.30 -29.96
CA ASP A 650 -11.52 8.40 -29.64
C ASP A 650 -10.83 8.15 -28.30
N LEU A 651 -11.58 7.66 -27.30
CA LEU A 651 -11.04 7.27 -26.00
C LEU A 651 -9.94 6.21 -26.14
N ARG A 652 -10.15 5.21 -27.02
CA ARG A 652 -9.14 4.21 -27.36
C ARG A 652 -7.93 4.83 -28.07
N ASP A 653 -8.12 5.53 -29.18
CA ASP A 653 -7.03 5.89 -30.09
C ASP A 653 -6.24 7.12 -29.66
N LYS A 654 -6.96 8.11 -29.15
CA LYS A 654 -6.41 9.44 -28.85
C LYS A 654 -6.19 9.64 -27.36
N GLY A 655 -6.95 8.97 -26.49
CA GLY A 655 -6.71 8.92 -25.05
C GLY A 655 -5.72 7.81 -24.69
N PHE A 656 -6.25 6.61 -24.46
CA PHE A 656 -5.50 5.47 -23.94
C PHE A 656 -4.42 4.92 -24.88
N GLY A 657 -4.58 5.05 -26.19
CA GLY A 657 -3.58 4.67 -27.19
C GLY A 657 -2.31 5.52 -27.16
N GLN A 658 -2.35 6.65 -26.45
CA GLN A 658 -1.16 7.46 -26.17
C GLN A 658 -0.46 7.06 -24.86
N LEU A 659 -1.07 6.21 -24.02
CA LEU A 659 -0.47 5.70 -22.78
C LEU A 659 0.44 4.50 -23.09
N GLN A 660 1.74 4.77 -23.19
CA GLN A 660 2.79 3.77 -23.37
C GLN A 660 3.18 3.06 -22.06
N SER A 661 2.78 3.62 -20.93
CA SER A 661 2.97 3.11 -19.58
C SER A 661 2.07 3.89 -18.64
N PRO A 662 1.49 3.25 -17.61
CA PRO A 662 1.55 1.82 -17.29
C PRO A 662 0.64 0.97 -18.20
N GLY A 663 0.64 -0.34 -18.00
CA GLY A 663 -0.20 -1.29 -18.73
C GLY A 663 -1.55 -1.48 -18.04
N PHE A 664 -2.60 -0.88 -18.58
CA PHE A 664 -3.95 -0.94 -18.04
C PHE A 664 -4.89 -1.75 -18.93
N SER A 665 -5.96 -2.23 -18.31
CA SER A 665 -7.13 -2.82 -18.93
C SER A 665 -8.32 -1.87 -18.74
N ILE A 666 -8.95 -1.45 -19.84
CA ILE A 666 -9.90 -0.33 -19.88
C ILE A 666 -11.26 -0.77 -20.46
N PRO A 667 -12.17 -1.31 -19.64
CA PRO A 667 -13.59 -1.38 -19.98
C PRO A 667 -14.16 0.04 -20.11
N MET A 668 -14.88 0.31 -21.19
CA MET A 668 -15.36 1.65 -21.53
C MET A 668 -16.74 1.65 -22.18
N GLN A 669 -17.40 2.78 -22.11
CA GLN A 669 -18.72 3.02 -22.69
C GLN A 669 -18.91 4.49 -23.06
N ASP A 670 -19.86 4.80 -23.93
CA ASP A 670 -20.21 6.17 -24.30
C ASP A 670 -21.71 6.46 -24.28
N ALA A 671 -22.05 7.74 -24.42
CA ALA A 671 -23.42 8.25 -24.40
C ALA A 671 -24.30 7.70 -25.54
N GLU A 672 -23.69 7.23 -26.64
CA GLU A 672 -24.37 6.58 -27.76
C GLU A 672 -24.72 5.11 -27.47
N GLY A 673 -24.22 4.60 -26.34
CA GLY A 673 -24.42 3.24 -25.86
C GLY A 673 -23.44 2.23 -26.45
N ASN A 674 -22.35 2.68 -27.06
CA ASN A 674 -21.25 1.79 -27.43
C ASN A 674 -20.56 1.29 -26.15
N VAL A 675 -20.09 0.05 -26.18
CA VAL A 675 -19.34 -0.58 -25.08
C VAL A 675 -18.11 -1.23 -25.68
N GLY A 676 -16.99 -1.17 -24.98
CA GLY A 676 -15.74 -1.73 -25.48
C GLY A 676 -14.70 -1.98 -24.41
N TYR A 677 -13.56 -2.45 -24.88
CA TYR A 677 -12.37 -2.69 -24.10
C TYR A 677 -11.13 -2.35 -24.92
N THR A 678 -10.14 -1.76 -24.26
CA THR A 678 -8.77 -1.69 -24.77
C THR A 678 -7.76 -1.90 -23.66
N MET A 679 -6.50 -2.02 -24.05
CA MET A 679 -5.35 -2.11 -23.16
C MET A 679 -4.34 -1.02 -23.51
N THR A 680 -3.61 -0.54 -22.51
CA THR A 680 -2.47 0.38 -22.67
C THR A 680 -1.13 -0.34 -22.47
N GLY A 681 -0.03 0.38 -22.69
CA GLY A 681 1.31 -0.13 -22.46
C GLY A 681 2.12 -0.36 -23.73
N TRP A 682 3.42 -0.15 -23.63
CA TRP A 682 4.41 -0.36 -24.67
C TRP A 682 5.00 -1.76 -24.53
N HIS A 683 4.27 -2.75 -25.03
CA HIS A 683 4.70 -4.14 -25.00
C HIS A 683 5.78 -4.38 -26.04
N VAL A 684 6.79 -5.18 -25.70
CA VAL A 684 7.95 -5.45 -26.56
C VAL A 684 8.08 -6.94 -26.85
N LEU A 685 8.49 -7.25 -28.08
CA LEU A 685 8.86 -8.61 -28.45
C LEU A 685 10.22 -8.94 -27.85
N ARG A 686 10.25 -9.95 -26.98
CA ARG A 686 11.49 -10.47 -26.40
C ARG A 686 12.20 -11.43 -27.35
N ALA A 687 13.51 -11.58 -27.16
CA ALA A 687 14.27 -12.63 -27.80
C ALA A 687 13.86 -14.01 -27.28
N ARG A 688 14.09 -15.06 -28.08
CA ARG A 688 13.82 -16.44 -27.68
C ARG A 688 14.58 -16.77 -26.39
N GLY A 689 13.88 -17.33 -25.40
CA GLY A 689 14.42 -17.66 -24.08
C GLY A 689 14.42 -16.52 -23.07
N HIS A 690 13.95 -15.34 -23.42
CA HIS A 690 13.70 -14.26 -22.48
C HIS A 690 12.21 -14.23 -22.16
N THR A 691 11.80 -14.87 -21.05
CA THR A 691 10.39 -14.96 -20.66
C THR A 691 9.91 -13.71 -19.92
N GLY A 692 10.83 -12.94 -19.33
CA GLY A 692 10.50 -11.84 -18.42
C GLY A 692 10.25 -12.30 -16.99
N LYS A 693 10.21 -13.62 -16.70
CA LYS A 693 10.03 -14.12 -15.32
C LYS A 693 11.27 -13.95 -14.44
N TYR A 694 12.44 -13.97 -15.05
CA TYR A 694 13.73 -13.95 -14.36
C TYR A 694 14.69 -12.95 -15.01
N PRO A 695 15.63 -12.39 -14.22
CA PRO A 695 16.70 -11.57 -14.79
C PRO A 695 17.47 -12.33 -15.86
N THR A 696 17.69 -11.68 -17.01
CA THR A 696 18.39 -12.27 -18.16
C THR A 696 19.75 -11.59 -18.40
N LEU A 697 20.53 -12.07 -19.37
CA LEU A 697 21.84 -11.48 -19.69
C LEU A 697 21.71 -10.23 -20.57
N GLY A 698 22.28 -9.11 -20.11
CA GLY A 698 22.46 -7.88 -20.88
C GLY A 698 23.72 -7.93 -21.74
N ASN A 699 23.82 -8.92 -22.63
CA ASN A 699 24.98 -9.11 -23.52
C ASN A 699 24.64 -9.06 -25.02
N GLY A 700 23.40 -8.72 -25.37
CA GLY A 700 22.90 -8.70 -26.75
C GLY A 700 22.04 -9.90 -27.13
N SER A 701 22.22 -11.06 -26.49
CA SER A 701 21.54 -12.31 -26.88
C SER A 701 20.06 -12.34 -26.51
N PHE A 702 19.66 -11.58 -25.47
CA PHE A 702 18.31 -11.56 -24.93
C PHE A 702 17.63 -10.19 -25.07
N ASP A 703 18.18 -9.32 -25.92
CA ASP A 703 17.71 -7.96 -26.11
C ASP A 703 16.26 -7.90 -26.60
N LEU A 704 15.57 -6.85 -26.16
CA LEU A 704 14.24 -6.49 -26.60
C LEU A 704 14.29 -6.10 -28.09
N ARG A 705 13.37 -6.63 -28.89
CA ARG A 705 13.41 -6.52 -30.36
C ARG A 705 12.61 -5.32 -30.88
N ALA A 706 11.30 -5.49 -31.01
CA ALA A 706 10.41 -4.50 -31.61
C ALA A 706 9.16 -4.33 -30.74
N PRO A 707 8.58 -3.13 -30.68
CA PRO A 707 7.30 -2.94 -30.01
C PRO A 707 6.20 -3.74 -30.70
N ILE A 708 5.26 -4.26 -29.91
CA ILE A 708 4.03 -4.83 -30.41
C ILE A 708 3.14 -3.67 -30.89
N PRO A 709 2.65 -3.68 -32.14
CA PRO A 709 1.75 -2.63 -32.62
C PRO A 709 0.49 -2.51 -31.78
N PHE A 710 0.08 -1.28 -31.44
CA PHE A 710 -1.07 -1.01 -30.58
C PHE A 710 -2.37 -1.62 -31.12
N ASP A 711 -2.56 -1.61 -32.44
CA ASP A 711 -3.73 -2.19 -33.12
C ASP A 711 -3.78 -3.72 -33.08
N GLN A 712 -2.71 -4.37 -32.63
CA GLN A 712 -2.66 -5.83 -32.45
C GLN A 712 -2.91 -6.25 -31.00
N LEU A 713 -2.95 -5.32 -30.04
CA LEU A 713 -3.31 -5.61 -28.66
C LEU A 713 -4.80 -6.03 -28.58
N PRO A 714 -5.19 -6.93 -27.65
CA PRO A 714 -6.57 -7.32 -27.44
C PRO A 714 -7.49 -6.11 -27.23
N THR A 715 -8.41 -5.93 -28.16
CA THR A 715 -9.39 -4.85 -28.15
C THR A 715 -10.69 -5.32 -28.78
N ILE A 716 -11.81 -4.81 -28.28
CA ILE A 716 -13.12 -5.02 -28.89
C ILE A 716 -13.98 -3.79 -28.65
N ILE A 717 -14.69 -3.34 -29.68
CA ILE A 717 -15.63 -2.22 -29.57
C ILE A 717 -16.93 -2.64 -30.26
N MET A 718 -18.01 -2.71 -29.49
CA MET A 718 -19.35 -2.87 -30.04
C MET A 718 -19.89 -1.50 -30.47
N ASN A 719 -20.28 -1.38 -31.74
CA ASN A 719 -20.97 -0.20 -32.25
C ASN A 719 -22.50 -0.41 -32.17
N ALA A 720 -23.13 0.26 -31.21
CA ALA A 720 -24.54 0.16 -30.94
C ALA A 720 -25.43 0.69 -32.07
N SER A 721 -25.00 1.77 -32.73
CA SER A 721 -25.79 2.45 -33.75
C SER A 721 -25.97 1.63 -35.02
N THR A 722 -25.09 0.64 -35.25
CA THR A 722 -25.11 -0.23 -36.44
C THR A 722 -25.86 -1.54 -36.22
N LEU A 723 -26.35 -1.81 -34.99
CA LEU A 723 -27.05 -3.07 -34.71
C LEU A 723 -28.46 -3.04 -35.31
N SER A 724 -28.80 -4.07 -36.07
CA SER A 724 -30.18 -4.33 -36.50
C SER A 724 -30.96 -5.03 -35.38
N PRO A 725 -32.31 -5.01 -35.39
CA PRO A 725 -33.11 -5.76 -34.41
C PRO A 725 -32.77 -7.25 -34.30
N ALA A 726 -32.39 -7.88 -35.42
CA ALA A 726 -31.97 -9.28 -35.44
C ALA A 726 -30.57 -9.51 -34.82
N SER A 727 -29.80 -8.43 -34.62
CA SER A 727 -28.43 -8.43 -34.09
C SER A 727 -28.34 -7.82 -32.70
N TYR A 728 -29.46 -7.43 -32.08
CA TYR A 728 -29.46 -6.98 -30.69
C TYR A 728 -29.10 -8.15 -29.78
N GLN A 729 -27.93 -8.07 -29.18
CA GLN A 729 -27.40 -9.03 -28.22
C GLN A 729 -26.85 -8.26 -27.03
N PRO A 730 -26.84 -8.86 -25.82
CA PRO A 730 -26.17 -8.25 -24.69
C PRO A 730 -24.66 -8.19 -24.97
N PHE A 731 -24.00 -7.17 -24.44
CA PHE A 731 -22.56 -7.01 -24.56
C PHE A 731 -21.95 -6.55 -23.24
N MET A 732 -20.82 -7.13 -22.88
CA MET A 732 -20.18 -6.91 -21.59
C MET A 732 -18.68 -7.20 -21.68
N MET A 733 -17.88 -6.35 -21.03
CA MET A 733 -16.45 -6.54 -20.84
C MET A 733 -16.12 -6.30 -19.37
N SER A 734 -15.25 -7.13 -18.80
CA SER A 734 -14.81 -7.00 -17.41
C SER A 734 -13.33 -7.33 -17.27
N ALA A 735 -12.68 -6.64 -16.34
CA ALA A 735 -11.29 -6.81 -15.99
C ALA A 735 -11.15 -6.75 -14.47
N ALA A 736 -10.32 -7.65 -13.95
CA ALA A 736 -10.05 -7.86 -12.53
C ALA A 736 -8.59 -8.29 -12.33
N ASN A 737 -7.68 -7.77 -13.17
CA ASN A 737 -6.26 -8.13 -13.26
C ASN A 737 -5.96 -9.60 -13.63
N GLN A 738 -6.97 -10.37 -14.02
CA GLN A 738 -6.77 -11.70 -14.58
C GLN A 738 -6.12 -11.61 -15.96
N LYS A 739 -5.50 -12.71 -16.40
CA LYS A 739 -4.82 -12.81 -17.70
C LYS A 739 -5.71 -12.24 -18.82
N THR A 740 -5.15 -11.30 -19.59
CA THR A 740 -5.92 -10.52 -20.56
C THR A 740 -6.38 -11.39 -21.74
N TYR A 741 -5.53 -12.27 -22.24
CA TYR A 741 -5.77 -13.03 -23.47
C TYR A 741 -5.84 -14.54 -23.21
N PRO A 742 -6.64 -15.28 -23.98
CA PRO A 742 -6.71 -16.74 -23.91
C PRO A 742 -5.51 -17.40 -24.59
N ASP A 743 -5.40 -18.72 -24.45
CA ASP A 743 -4.47 -19.53 -25.22
C ASP A 743 -4.64 -19.28 -26.72
N GLY A 744 -3.52 -19.26 -27.44
CA GLY A 744 -3.48 -19.04 -28.89
C GLY A 744 -3.27 -17.60 -29.31
N TYR A 745 -3.41 -16.65 -28.40
CA TYR A 745 -3.04 -15.27 -28.71
C TYR A 745 -1.56 -15.19 -29.13
N ARG A 746 -1.30 -14.40 -30.18
CA ARG A 746 -0.03 -14.41 -30.89
C ARG A 746 1.16 -13.98 -30.02
N TYR A 747 0.93 -13.09 -29.06
CA TYR A 747 1.97 -12.48 -28.24
C TYR A 747 1.84 -12.88 -26.77
N THR A 748 2.98 -13.16 -26.14
CA THR A 748 3.06 -13.26 -24.68
C THR A 748 3.27 -11.87 -24.13
N LEU A 749 2.35 -11.38 -23.30
CA LEU A 749 2.42 -10.05 -22.70
C LEU A 749 2.80 -10.10 -21.22
N GLY A 750 3.07 -11.27 -20.65
CA GLY A 750 3.46 -11.44 -19.25
C GLY A 750 3.07 -12.81 -18.71
N TYR A 751 3.47 -13.09 -17.47
CA TYR A 751 3.21 -14.36 -16.78
C TYR A 751 2.64 -14.22 -15.38
N ASP A 752 2.69 -13.02 -14.79
CA ASP A 752 2.37 -12.76 -13.38
C ASP A 752 1.05 -12.00 -13.24
N PHE A 753 -0.06 -12.72 -13.46
CA PHE A 753 -1.42 -12.18 -13.35
C PHE A 753 -2.06 -12.53 -12.00
N VAL A 754 -3.11 -11.80 -11.62
CA VAL A 754 -3.96 -12.21 -10.50
C VAL A 754 -4.83 -13.39 -10.93
N TYR A 755 -5.16 -14.24 -9.97
CA TYR A 755 -6.09 -15.33 -10.19
C TYR A 755 -7.45 -14.90 -10.68
N PRO A 756 -8.09 -15.73 -11.52
CA PRO A 756 -9.34 -15.39 -12.15
C PRO A 756 -10.53 -15.47 -11.20
N TYR A 757 -10.37 -15.66 -9.89
CA TYR A 757 -11.49 -15.76 -8.94
C TYR A 757 -12.46 -14.58 -9.07
N ARG A 758 -11.97 -13.34 -8.91
CA ARG A 758 -12.79 -12.13 -9.05
C ARG A 758 -13.29 -11.93 -10.48
N GLY A 759 -12.39 -12.03 -11.46
CA GLY A 759 -12.73 -11.84 -12.87
C GLY A 759 -13.78 -12.84 -13.37
N GLY A 760 -13.60 -14.11 -13.07
CA GLY A 760 -14.53 -15.19 -13.35
C GLY A 760 -15.86 -15.02 -12.63
N ARG A 761 -15.87 -14.57 -11.37
CA ARG A 761 -17.10 -14.26 -10.63
C ARG A 761 -17.88 -13.10 -11.25
N ILE A 762 -17.21 -12.01 -11.64
CA ILE A 762 -17.83 -10.87 -12.35
C ILE A 762 -18.42 -11.36 -13.68
N GLN A 763 -17.62 -12.04 -14.50
CA GLN A 763 -18.08 -12.59 -15.79
C GLN A 763 -19.28 -13.52 -15.61
N TYR A 764 -19.25 -14.40 -14.60
CA TYR A 764 -20.37 -15.28 -14.26
C TYR A 764 -21.63 -14.48 -13.94
N LEU A 765 -21.59 -13.57 -12.95
CA LEU A 765 -22.76 -12.79 -12.53
C LEU A 765 -23.36 -11.97 -13.67
N LEU A 766 -22.52 -11.28 -14.45
CA LEU A 766 -22.97 -10.51 -15.61
C LEU A 766 -23.59 -11.41 -16.70
N SER A 767 -23.00 -12.59 -16.96
CA SER A 767 -23.50 -13.53 -17.99
C SER A 767 -24.81 -14.22 -17.62
N GLN A 768 -25.06 -14.43 -16.32
CA GLN A 768 -26.30 -15.04 -15.83
C GLN A 768 -27.47 -14.04 -15.80
N ASN A 769 -27.19 -12.73 -15.89
CA ASN A 769 -28.18 -11.66 -15.70
C ASN A 769 -28.13 -10.63 -16.84
N THR A 770 -28.03 -11.10 -18.09
CA THR A 770 -27.83 -10.23 -19.26
C THR A 770 -28.92 -9.18 -19.50
N ASP A 771 -30.13 -9.42 -19.00
CA ASP A 771 -31.28 -8.53 -19.04
C ASP A 771 -31.14 -7.34 -18.06
N GLN A 772 -30.31 -7.50 -17.02
CA GLN A 772 -30.07 -6.50 -15.99
C GLN A 772 -28.79 -5.68 -16.20
N LEU A 773 -28.05 -5.88 -17.30
CA LEU A 773 -26.82 -5.14 -17.63
C LEU A 773 -27.01 -3.63 -17.84
N SER A 774 -28.25 -3.15 -17.90
CA SER A 774 -28.60 -1.73 -17.97
C SER A 774 -29.17 -1.21 -16.64
N SER A 775 -29.07 -1.98 -15.54
CA SER A 775 -29.59 -1.64 -14.22
C SER A 775 -28.47 -1.18 -13.28
N TYR A 776 -28.60 0.03 -12.75
CA TYR A 776 -27.72 0.57 -11.71
C TYR A 776 -27.65 -0.36 -10.48
N ASP A 777 -28.81 -0.80 -9.96
CA ASP A 777 -28.88 -1.60 -8.74
C ASP A 777 -28.22 -2.97 -8.92
N PHE A 778 -28.28 -3.54 -10.12
CA PHE A 778 -27.59 -4.78 -10.44
C PHE A 778 -26.07 -4.62 -10.37
N HIS A 779 -25.51 -3.58 -10.99
CA HIS A 779 -24.06 -3.34 -10.92
C HIS A 779 -23.58 -3.00 -9.52
N ARG A 780 -24.38 -2.27 -8.73
CA ARG A 780 -24.11 -2.07 -7.30
C ARG A 780 -24.05 -3.39 -6.54
N THR A 781 -25.00 -4.30 -6.81
CA THR A 781 -25.04 -5.64 -6.19
C THR A 781 -23.81 -6.48 -6.58
N VAL A 782 -23.38 -6.42 -7.84
CA VAL A 782 -22.15 -7.10 -8.30
C VAL A 782 -20.91 -6.54 -7.59
N GLN A 783 -20.78 -5.20 -7.50
CA GLN A 783 -19.63 -4.54 -6.87
C GLN A 783 -19.51 -4.82 -5.36
N THR A 784 -20.60 -5.23 -4.72
CA THR A 784 -20.69 -5.52 -3.27
C THR A 784 -20.82 -7.02 -2.99
N ASP A 785 -20.51 -7.88 -3.97
CA ASP A 785 -20.56 -9.33 -3.77
C ASP A 785 -19.36 -9.84 -2.97
N ILE A 786 -19.68 -10.51 -1.86
CA ILE A 786 -18.73 -11.01 -0.85
C ILE A 786 -18.63 -12.54 -0.82
N HIS A 787 -18.95 -13.20 -1.94
CA HIS A 787 -18.81 -14.65 -2.10
C HIS A 787 -17.33 -15.05 -2.19
N SER A 788 -16.86 -15.86 -1.24
CA SER A 788 -15.45 -16.25 -1.12
C SER A 788 -15.11 -17.36 -2.12
N ASN A 789 -14.52 -16.97 -3.24
CA ASN A 789 -14.10 -17.90 -4.30
C ASN A 789 -12.95 -18.82 -3.84
N VAL A 790 -12.11 -18.35 -2.92
CA VAL A 790 -11.03 -19.17 -2.33
C VAL A 790 -11.59 -20.26 -1.42
N TRP A 791 -12.65 -19.98 -0.65
CA TRP A 791 -13.34 -21.03 0.12
C TRP A 791 -13.89 -22.11 -0.82
N GLU A 792 -14.56 -21.72 -1.91
CA GLU A 792 -15.14 -22.66 -2.86
C GLU A 792 -14.09 -23.61 -3.47
N ASP A 793 -12.94 -23.09 -3.90
CA ASP A 793 -11.84 -23.91 -4.44
C ASP A 793 -11.20 -24.80 -3.36
N MET A 794 -10.89 -24.25 -2.19
CA MET A 794 -10.28 -25.02 -1.10
C MET A 794 -11.21 -26.10 -0.54
N GLN A 795 -12.51 -25.82 -0.44
CA GLN A 795 -13.51 -26.81 -0.04
C GLN A 795 -13.53 -28.00 -1.01
N ALA A 796 -13.46 -27.74 -2.32
CA ALA A 796 -13.40 -28.80 -3.33
C ALA A 796 -12.14 -29.67 -3.18
N VAL A 797 -10.98 -29.05 -2.92
CA VAL A 797 -9.71 -29.77 -2.68
C VAL A 797 -9.76 -30.60 -1.40
N MET A 798 -10.29 -30.04 -0.31
CA MET A 798 -10.41 -30.74 0.97
C MET A 798 -11.41 -31.91 0.90
N ALA A 799 -12.55 -31.73 0.22
CA ALA A 799 -13.61 -32.72 0.13
C ALA A 799 -13.22 -34.00 -0.60
N VAL A 800 -12.14 -33.99 -1.40
CA VAL A 800 -11.62 -35.17 -2.10
C VAL A 800 -10.33 -35.73 -1.50
N ASN A 801 -9.76 -35.06 -0.48
CA ASN A 801 -8.55 -35.51 0.19
C ASN A 801 -8.90 -36.49 1.34
N ALA A 802 -8.79 -37.79 1.07
CA ALA A 802 -9.19 -38.85 2.00
C ALA A 802 -8.40 -38.85 3.33
N GLU A 803 -7.11 -38.52 3.30
CA GLU A 803 -6.29 -38.48 4.52
C GLU A 803 -6.71 -37.31 5.42
N PHE A 804 -6.85 -36.11 4.84
CA PHE A 804 -7.33 -34.93 5.54
C PHE A 804 -8.70 -35.20 6.19
N LEU A 805 -9.67 -35.69 5.42
CA LEU A 805 -11.00 -35.98 5.93
C LEU A 805 -10.99 -37.04 7.02
N SER A 806 -10.19 -38.10 6.89
CA SER A 806 -10.09 -39.13 7.92
C SER A 806 -9.55 -38.58 9.24
N LEU A 807 -8.55 -37.70 9.20
CA LEU A 807 -7.92 -37.13 10.39
C LEU A 807 -8.77 -36.04 11.04
N VAL A 808 -9.44 -35.20 10.25
CA VAL A 808 -10.38 -34.19 10.76
C VAL A 808 -11.62 -34.86 11.35
N SER A 809 -12.17 -35.89 10.69
CA SER A 809 -13.34 -36.62 11.19
C SER A 809 -13.08 -37.41 12.47
N ALA A 810 -11.82 -37.81 12.71
CA ALA A 810 -11.43 -38.51 13.93
C ALA A 810 -11.28 -37.59 15.16
N ASP A 811 -11.11 -36.28 14.95
CA ASP A 811 -11.07 -35.28 16.02
C ASP A 811 -12.47 -34.70 16.26
N ALA A 812 -12.89 -34.62 17.52
CA ALA A 812 -14.24 -34.17 17.85
C ALA A 812 -14.48 -32.69 17.48
N ASN A 813 -13.49 -31.83 17.71
CA ASN A 813 -13.61 -30.40 17.38
C ASN A 813 -13.44 -30.19 15.86
N GLY A 814 -12.46 -30.87 15.26
CA GLY A 814 -12.23 -30.87 13.82
C GLY A 814 -13.47 -31.28 13.04
N ASN A 815 -14.08 -32.41 13.37
CA ASN A 815 -15.30 -32.87 12.73
C ASN A 815 -16.46 -31.87 12.90
N ALA A 816 -16.63 -31.29 14.10
CA ALA A 816 -17.69 -30.31 14.34
C ALA A 816 -17.51 -29.05 13.48
N TRP A 817 -16.29 -28.51 13.39
CA TRP A 817 -15.98 -27.36 12.56
C TRP A 817 -16.10 -27.65 11.06
N TRP A 818 -15.66 -28.83 10.62
CA TRP A 818 -15.81 -29.25 9.22
C TRP A 818 -17.29 -29.31 8.81
N GLN A 819 -18.14 -29.92 9.64
CA GLN A 819 -19.58 -29.96 9.39
C GLN A 819 -20.18 -28.54 9.39
N ALA A 820 -19.79 -27.68 10.34
CA ALA A 820 -20.30 -26.31 10.41
C ALA A 820 -19.91 -25.49 9.17
N LEU A 821 -18.64 -25.53 8.75
CA LEU A 821 -18.18 -24.81 7.55
C LEU A 821 -18.83 -25.32 6.27
N THR A 822 -19.14 -26.62 6.16
CA THR A 822 -19.70 -27.20 4.93
C THR A 822 -21.22 -27.20 4.87
N THR A 823 -21.92 -26.96 5.98
CA THR A 823 -23.40 -27.00 6.04
C THR A 823 -24.05 -25.72 6.55
N ALA A 824 -23.37 -24.95 7.40
CA ALA A 824 -23.93 -23.75 8.03
C ALA A 824 -23.36 -22.44 7.46
N TRP A 825 -22.10 -22.43 7.01
CA TRP A 825 -21.53 -21.27 6.32
C TRP A 825 -22.01 -21.21 4.87
N ASP A 826 -22.46 -20.04 4.44
CA ASP A 826 -22.91 -19.76 3.08
C ASP A 826 -21.76 -19.40 2.12
N GLY A 827 -20.51 -19.49 2.59
CA GLY A 827 -19.32 -19.13 1.83
C GLY A 827 -19.13 -17.62 1.65
N ARG A 828 -19.87 -16.78 2.39
CA ARG A 828 -19.74 -15.32 2.31
C ARG A 828 -18.88 -14.79 3.44
N SER A 829 -17.94 -13.91 3.12
CA SER A 829 -17.01 -13.28 4.09
C SER A 829 -17.68 -12.10 4.79
N SER A 830 -18.73 -12.40 5.55
CA SER A 830 -19.61 -11.38 6.16
C SER A 830 -19.08 -10.89 7.51
N LYS A 831 -19.18 -9.57 7.74
CA LYS A 831 -18.87 -8.92 9.01
C LYS A 831 -19.72 -9.51 10.13
N GLY A 832 -19.09 -9.74 11.28
CA GLY A 832 -19.72 -10.39 12.44
C GLY A 832 -19.72 -11.93 12.41
N SER A 833 -19.37 -12.57 11.28
CA SER A 833 -19.25 -14.03 11.23
C SER A 833 -17.90 -14.52 11.76
N GLY A 834 -17.89 -15.68 12.42
CA GLY A 834 -16.67 -16.37 12.86
C GLY A 834 -16.13 -17.41 11.85
N TYR A 835 -16.92 -17.78 10.83
CA TYR A 835 -16.52 -18.77 9.82
C TYR A 835 -15.37 -18.31 8.91
N PRO A 836 -15.42 -17.14 8.24
CA PRO A 836 -14.30 -16.67 7.43
C PRO A 836 -13.03 -16.48 8.27
N SER A 837 -13.18 -15.96 9.50
CA SER A 837 -12.07 -15.84 10.47
C SER A 837 -11.37 -17.17 10.72
N PHE A 838 -12.12 -18.23 11.02
CA PHE A 838 -11.57 -19.56 11.22
C PHE A 838 -10.82 -20.04 9.98
N PHE A 839 -11.45 -19.94 8.81
CA PHE A 839 -10.88 -20.39 7.55
C PHE A 839 -9.57 -19.68 7.21
N PHE A 840 -9.53 -18.35 7.25
CA PHE A 840 -8.33 -17.59 6.88
C PHE A 840 -7.19 -17.69 7.92
N LEU A 841 -7.50 -17.86 9.20
CA LEU A 841 -6.49 -18.22 10.21
C LEU A 841 -5.84 -19.57 9.92
N TRP A 842 -6.64 -20.57 9.50
CA TRP A 842 -6.11 -21.87 9.11
C TRP A 842 -5.25 -21.80 7.84
N ILE A 843 -5.70 -21.06 6.82
CA ILE A 843 -4.91 -20.81 5.61
C ILE A 843 -3.54 -20.17 5.94
N ARG A 844 -3.52 -19.21 6.88
CA ARG A 844 -2.26 -18.58 7.34
C ARG A 844 -1.31 -19.57 8.00
N GLU A 845 -1.81 -20.58 8.73
CA GLU A 845 -0.95 -21.65 9.26
C GLU A 845 -0.27 -22.44 8.12
N LEU A 846 -1.00 -22.74 7.04
CA LEU A 846 -0.46 -23.47 5.88
C LEU A 846 0.58 -22.63 5.11
N ALA A 847 0.38 -21.32 5.03
CA ALA A 847 1.28 -20.38 4.35
C ALA A 847 2.67 -20.24 5.03
N SER A 848 2.83 -20.71 6.28
CA SER A 848 4.09 -20.65 7.03
C SER A 848 5.10 -21.77 6.70
N VAL A 849 4.70 -22.76 5.91
CA VAL A 849 5.48 -23.99 5.64
C VAL A 849 6.82 -23.75 4.89
N PRO A 850 6.93 -22.89 3.85
CA PRO A 850 8.17 -22.72 3.08
C PRO A 850 9.17 -21.81 3.78
N LYS A 851 9.70 -22.25 4.93
CA LYS A 851 10.61 -21.48 5.79
C LYS A 851 11.85 -20.97 5.06
N ASP A 852 12.39 -21.74 4.14
CA ASP A 852 13.55 -21.37 3.34
C ASP A 852 13.25 -20.17 2.42
N VAL A 853 12.07 -20.12 1.81
CA VAL A 853 11.62 -19.00 0.96
C VAL A 853 11.30 -17.78 1.79
N ILE A 854 10.58 -17.95 2.90
CA ILE A 854 10.32 -16.91 3.90
C ILE A 854 11.65 -16.26 4.30
N THR A 855 12.63 -17.08 4.62
CA THR A 855 13.96 -16.59 4.97
C THR A 855 14.60 -15.91 3.76
N ALA A 856 14.65 -16.55 2.57
CA ALA A 856 15.31 -16.08 1.36
C ALA A 856 14.89 -14.68 0.92
N LEU A 857 13.60 -14.36 1.07
CA LEU A 857 13.01 -13.08 0.70
C LEU A 857 12.99 -12.06 1.84
N ASP A 858 13.53 -12.41 3.00
CA ASP A 858 13.56 -11.58 4.22
C ASP A 858 12.15 -11.24 4.71
N LEU A 859 11.29 -12.26 4.74
CA LEU A 859 9.92 -12.15 5.19
C LEU A 859 9.85 -12.43 6.69
N ASN A 860 8.94 -11.76 7.37
CA ASN A 860 8.77 -11.82 8.82
C ASN A 860 7.99 -13.08 9.29
N GLY A 861 8.34 -14.24 8.74
CA GLY A 861 7.79 -15.53 9.17
C GLY A 861 6.62 -16.04 8.34
N TYR A 862 6.18 -15.31 7.32
CA TYR A 862 5.10 -15.71 6.42
C TYR A 862 5.45 -15.45 4.96
N TRP A 863 4.94 -16.29 4.07
CA TRP A 863 5.00 -16.14 2.62
C TRP A 863 3.55 -16.14 2.16
N ASN A 864 3.14 -15.11 1.41
CA ASN A 864 1.79 -15.05 0.86
C ASN A 864 1.80 -15.29 -0.66
N PRO A 865 1.98 -16.55 -1.11
CA PRO A 865 1.75 -16.90 -2.50
C PRO A 865 0.26 -17.09 -2.69
N THR A 866 -0.50 -16.00 -2.67
CA THR A 866 -1.85 -15.90 -3.24
C THR A 866 -2.65 -17.22 -3.16
N TYR A 867 -2.91 -17.76 -1.97
CA TYR A 867 -3.67 -19.00 -1.71
C TYR A 867 -3.26 -20.29 -2.47
N LEU A 868 -2.21 -20.24 -3.29
CA LEU A 868 -1.72 -21.35 -4.09
C LEU A 868 -1.03 -22.40 -3.30
N TYR A 869 -0.09 -21.94 -2.50
CA TYR A 869 0.77 -22.85 -1.80
C TYR A 869 -0.07 -23.73 -0.86
N PRO A 870 -1.02 -23.19 -0.07
CA PRO A 870 -1.99 -24.01 0.67
C PRO A 870 -2.75 -25.03 -0.21
N ARG A 871 -3.21 -24.62 -1.39
CA ARG A 871 -3.90 -25.50 -2.35
C ARG A 871 -2.99 -26.64 -2.87
N MET A 872 -1.76 -26.31 -3.25
CA MET A 872 -0.75 -27.26 -3.75
C MET A 872 -0.31 -28.25 -2.69
N LEU A 873 -0.13 -27.79 -1.44
CA LEU A 873 0.19 -28.65 -0.29
C LEU A 873 -0.83 -29.78 -0.12
N LEU A 874 -2.11 -29.53 -0.43
CA LEU A 874 -3.19 -30.50 -0.27
C LEU A 874 -3.47 -31.34 -1.52
N GLN A 875 -3.22 -30.82 -2.72
CA GLN A 875 -3.57 -31.50 -3.97
C GLN A 875 -2.41 -32.30 -4.57
N ALA A 876 -1.19 -31.74 -4.55
CA ALA A 876 -0.02 -32.30 -5.23
C ALA A 876 1.30 -31.80 -4.60
N PRO A 877 1.60 -32.15 -3.33
CA PRO A 877 2.80 -31.67 -2.66
C PRO A 877 4.07 -32.26 -3.30
N THR A 878 5.10 -31.42 -3.46
CA THR A 878 6.44 -31.86 -3.86
C THR A 878 7.15 -32.61 -2.73
N ALA A 879 8.28 -33.26 -3.03
CA ALA A 879 9.09 -33.92 -2.00
C ALA A 879 9.61 -32.93 -0.94
N THR A 880 10.01 -31.74 -1.38
CA THR A 880 10.45 -30.64 -0.50
C THR A 880 9.31 -30.16 0.39
N MET A 881 8.11 -29.92 -0.18
CA MET A 881 6.92 -29.56 0.59
C MET A 881 6.60 -30.62 1.64
N THR A 882 6.58 -31.90 1.24
CA THR A 882 6.28 -33.02 2.14
C THR A 882 7.26 -33.08 3.31
N THR A 883 8.54 -32.84 3.07
CA THR A 883 9.57 -32.78 4.12
C THR A 883 9.32 -31.62 5.10
N GLN A 884 8.98 -30.44 4.58
CA GLN A 884 8.68 -29.26 5.39
C GLN A 884 7.42 -29.44 6.23
N CYS A 885 6.35 -29.98 5.65
CA CYS A 885 5.13 -30.36 6.36
C CYS A 885 5.42 -31.38 7.45
N GLY A 886 6.14 -32.47 7.13
CA GLY A 886 6.46 -33.53 8.06
C GLY A 886 7.31 -33.08 9.25
N ALA A 887 8.13 -32.03 9.10
CA ALA A 887 8.84 -31.41 10.21
C ALA A 887 7.92 -30.68 11.20
N LEU A 888 6.70 -30.34 10.78
CA LEU A 888 5.69 -29.63 11.58
C LEU A 888 4.57 -30.55 12.09
N THR A 889 4.57 -31.84 11.71
CA THR A 889 3.60 -32.82 12.23
C THR A 889 4.02 -33.39 13.59
N SER A 890 3.04 -33.91 14.32
CA SER A 890 3.24 -34.73 15.50
C SER A 890 2.54 -36.09 15.34
N PRO A 891 3.26 -37.23 15.31
CA PRO A 891 4.73 -37.34 15.28
C PRO A 891 5.32 -36.76 13.99
N ALA A 892 6.61 -36.43 14.01
CA ALA A 892 7.32 -35.90 12.85
C ALA A 892 7.38 -36.93 11.71
N GLY A 893 7.38 -36.43 10.46
CA GLY A 893 7.45 -37.22 9.24
C GLY A 893 6.10 -37.53 8.57
N GLY A 894 5.03 -36.83 8.95
CA GLY A 894 3.71 -36.95 8.31
C GLY A 894 3.62 -36.25 6.96
N SER A 895 2.51 -36.47 6.24
CA SER A 895 2.22 -35.82 4.96
C SER A 895 1.79 -34.35 5.13
N CYS A 896 1.69 -33.60 4.03
CA CYS A 896 1.09 -32.27 4.06
C CYS A 896 -0.40 -32.29 4.40
N ALA A 897 -1.14 -33.32 3.99
CA ALA A 897 -2.53 -33.51 4.41
C ALA A 897 -2.64 -33.77 5.92
N ALA A 898 -1.69 -34.53 6.48
CA ALA A 898 -1.61 -34.74 7.94
C ALA A 898 -1.30 -33.43 8.69
N PHE A 899 -0.33 -32.63 8.21
CA PHE A 899 -0.07 -31.31 8.80
C PHE A 899 -1.30 -30.41 8.75
N ALA A 900 -1.97 -30.34 7.59
CA ALA A 900 -3.14 -29.51 7.38
C ALA A 900 -4.34 -29.93 8.25
N ALA A 901 -4.55 -31.23 8.44
CA ALA A 901 -5.57 -31.73 9.36
C ALA A 901 -5.20 -31.45 10.82
N GLN A 902 -3.93 -31.60 11.20
CA GLN A 902 -3.46 -31.29 12.56
C GLN A 902 -3.57 -29.80 12.89
N SER A 903 -3.23 -28.90 11.96
CA SER A 903 -3.44 -27.45 12.13
C SER A 903 -4.92 -27.11 12.23
N PHE A 904 -5.75 -27.68 11.37
CA PHE A 904 -7.21 -27.52 11.42
C PHE A 904 -7.76 -27.94 12.79
N ASN A 905 -7.39 -29.12 13.27
CA ASN A 905 -7.86 -29.65 14.56
C ASN A 905 -7.37 -28.83 15.76
N ARG A 906 -6.12 -28.32 15.71
CA ARG A 906 -5.60 -27.40 16.75
C ARG A 906 -6.42 -26.11 16.80
N LEU A 907 -6.68 -25.49 15.66
CA LEU A 907 -7.48 -24.27 15.57
C LEU A 907 -8.94 -24.54 16.00
N ALA A 908 -9.50 -25.67 15.58
CA ALA A 908 -10.83 -26.13 15.99
C ALA A 908 -10.93 -26.31 17.51
N ALA A 909 -9.89 -26.85 18.14
CA ALA A 909 -9.82 -26.98 19.60
C ALA A 909 -9.68 -25.62 20.30
N GLN A 910 -8.93 -24.67 19.73
CA GLN A 910 -8.84 -23.30 20.23
C GLN A 910 -10.22 -22.62 20.23
N TYR A 911 -11.06 -22.90 19.22
CA TYR A 911 -12.41 -22.38 19.08
C TYR A 911 -13.48 -23.46 19.26
N ALA A 912 -13.34 -24.29 20.29
CA ALA A 912 -14.27 -25.40 20.57
C ALA A 912 -15.71 -24.95 20.91
N GLY A 913 -15.94 -23.65 21.16
CA GLY A 913 -17.28 -23.07 21.34
C GLY A 913 -18.03 -22.85 20.02
N GLY A 914 -17.51 -23.31 18.89
CA GLY A 914 -18.06 -23.09 17.55
C GLY A 914 -17.84 -21.66 17.07
N GLU A 915 -18.61 -21.25 16.05
CA GLU A 915 -18.49 -19.93 15.40
C GLU A 915 -18.40 -18.78 16.41
N ALA A 916 -19.21 -18.83 17.48
CA ALA A 916 -19.27 -17.74 18.44
C ALA A 916 -18.01 -17.54 19.27
N SER A 917 -17.13 -18.54 19.32
CA SER A 917 -15.83 -18.46 20.01
C SER A 917 -14.69 -18.00 19.10
N ALA A 918 -14.87 -18.02 17.78
CA ALA A 918 -13.90 -17.48 16.83
C ALA A 918 -13.98 -15.94 16.78
N PRO A 919 -12.87 -15.25 16.45
CA PRO A 919 -12.88 -13.82 16.22
C PRO A 919 -13.91 -13.41 15.17
N ARG A 920 -14.56 -12.27 15.35
CA ARG A 920 -15.55 -11.76 14.40
C ARG A 920 -14.87 -11.07 13.22
N TRP A 921 -15.23 -11.48 12.01
CA TRP A 921 -14.78 -10.84 10.78
C TRP A 921 -15.26 -9.39 10.71
N GLY A 922 -14.44 -8.51 10.16
CA GLY A 922 -14.67 -7.08 10.08
C GLY A 922 -14.36 -6.31 11.37
N SER A 923 -14.46 -6.91 12.57
CA SER A 923 -14.23 -6.19 13.85
C SER A 923 -13.00 -6.66 14.63
N ASP A 924 -12.86 -7.98 14.82
CA ASP A 924 -11.75 -8.58 15.56
C ASP A 924 -10.63 -9.02 14.61
N LEU A 925 -11.01 -9.49 13.42
CA LEU A 925 -10.14 -9.83 12.28
C LEU A 925 -10.66 -9.13 11.04
N ASN A 926 -9.77 -8.84 10.09
CA ASN A 926 -10.12 -8.12 8.88
C ASN A 926 -10.77 -6.74 9.14
N ASN A 927 -10.31 -6.01 10.17
CA ASN A 927 -10.73 -4.64 10.44
C ASN A 927 -9.81 -3.65 9.70
N LEU A 928 -10.34 -3.01 8.66
CA LEU A 928 -9.58 -2.24 7.68
C LEU A 928 -8.98 -0.98 8.29
N ALA A 929 -7.66 -0.91 8.35
CA ALA A 929 -6.92 0.27 8.73
C ALA A 929 -6.78 1.23 7.56
N ALA A 930 -7.26 2.45 7.77
CA ALA A 930 -6.96 3.59 6.93
C ALA A 930 -5.76 4.32 7.54
N THR A 931 -4.60 4.16 6.90
CA THR A 931 -3.30 4.59 7.43
C THR A 931 -2.92 5.99 6.94
N ASN A 932 -2.16 6.73 7.73
CA ASN A 932 -1.65 8.03 7.30
C ASN A 932 -0.21 7.90 6.82
N LEU A 933 0.05 8.30 5.57
CA LEU A 933 1.36 8.24 4.91
C LEU A 933 2.52 8.93 5.62
N MET A 934 2.29 9.71 6.69
CA MET A 934 3.36 10.36 7.44
C MET A 934 3.34 9.97 8.92
N MET A 935 2.13 9.90 9.49
CA MET A 935 1.92 9.77 10.93
C MET A 935 1.77 8.32 11.39
N HIS A 936 1.71 7.35 10.47
CA HIS A 936 1.70 5.93 10.80
C HIS A 936 2.90 5.56 11.69
N GLY A 937 2.71 4.70 12.68
CA GLY A 937 3.75 4.27 13.62
C GLY A 937 4.24 5.35 14.59
N THR A 938 3.77 6.59 14.48
CA THR A 938 4.12 7.67 15.41
C THR A 938 3.20 7.67 16.64
N ILE A 939 3.60 8.37 17.72
CA ILE A 939 2.71 8.61 18.87
C ILE A 939 1.45 9.40 18.50
N MET A 940 1.46 10.08 17.34
CA MET A 940 0.34 10.90 16.86
C MET A 940 -0.60 10.12 15.93
N GLN A 941 -0.30 8.87 15.57
CA GLN A 941 -1.08 8.09 14.61
C GLN A 941 -2.58 8.07 14.94
N CYS A 942 -2.93 8.01 16.24
CA CYS A 942 -4.31 8.01 16.75
C CYS A 942 -5.17 9.21 16.29
N LEU A 943 -4.55 10.34 15.91
CA LEU A 943 -5.26 11.53 15.43
C LEU A 943 -5.61 11.43 13.94
N PHE A 944 -4.77 10.75 13.17
CA PHE A 944 -4.85 10.71 11.71
C PHE A 944 -5.51 9.41 11.25
N GLU A 945 -5.11 8.28 11.80
CA GLU A 945 -5.56 6.98 11.32
C GLU A 945 -6.97 6.65 11.76
N ARG A 946 -7.63 5.83 10.97
CA ARG A 946 -8.98 5.32 11.25
C ARG A 946 -9.05 3.84 10.97
N THR A 947 -10.06 3.20 11.53
CA THR A 947 -10.41 1.81 11.23
C THR A 947 -11.84 1.76 10.75
N VAL A 948 -12.15 0.84 9.84
CA VAL A 948 -13.50 0.63 9.34
C VAL A 948 -13.79 -0.86 9.25
N ASN A 949 -14.93 -1.28 9.78
CA ASN A 949 -15.37 -2.66 9.65
C ASN A 949 -15.76 -2.91 8.20
N LYS A 950 -15.23 -3.99 7.60
CA LYS A 950 -15.47 -4.29 6.19
C LYS A 950 -15.82 -5.76 5.98
N ASP A 951 -16.79 -5.99 5.11
CA ASP A 951 -17.10 -7.30 4.53
C ASP A 951 -16.10 -7.69 3.43
N GLY A 952 -16.12 -8.96 3.02
CA GLY A 952 -15.29 -9.44 1.91
C GLY A 952 -13.92 -9.97 2.35
N ASP A 953 -13.23 -10.58 1.40
CA ASP A 953 -11.86 -11.08 1.52
C ASP A 953 -11.04 -10.70 0.25
N TYR A 954 -9.82 -11.20 0.09
CA TYR A 954 -9.00 -10.88 -1.09
C TYR A 954 -9.58 -11.41 -2.43
N SER A 955 -10.43 -12.44 -2.38
CA SER A 955 -10.99 -13.13 -3.54
C SER A 955 -12.41 -12.72 -3.90
N THR A 956 -13.08 -11.97 -3.03
CA THR A 956 -14.43 -11.41 -3.28
C THR A 956 -14.37 -10.26 -4.28
N ILE A 957 -15.50 -9.91 -4.89
CA ILE A 957 -15.54 -8.71 -5.76
C ILE A 957 -15.33 -7.47 -4.90
N ASP A 958 -16.05 -7.38 -3.77
CA ASP A 958 -15.83 -6.35 -2.77
C ASP A 958 -14.65 -6.72 -1.89
N VAL A 959 -13.46 -6.31 -2.32
CA VAL A 959 -12.20 -6.76 -1.71
C VAL A 959 -11.97 -6.11 -0.35
N SER A 960 -11.61 -6.94 0.61
CA SER A 960 -10.93 -6.55 1.85
C SER A 960 -9.82 -7.55 2.11
N ASP A 961 -8.57 -7.13 1.91
CA ASP A 961 -7.43 -8.04 1.99
C ASP A 961 -7.07 -8.31 3.44
N PHE A 962 -7.43 -9.50 3.96
CA PHE A 962 -7.01 -9.97 5.27
C PHE A 962 -5.48 -10.02 5.35
N GLY A 963 -4.88 -8.91 5.82
CA GLY A 963 -3.47 -8.68 6.10
C GLY A 963 -2.51 -9.55 5.29
N SER A 964 -2.12 -9.08 4.10
CA SER A 964 -1.00 -9.66 3.34
C SER A 964 0.38 -9.29 3.91
N ASP A 965 0.44 -8.38 4.90
CA ASP A 965 1.69 -8.00 5.56
C ASP A 965 2.31 -9.21 6.28
N LEU A 966 3.54 -9.48 5.85
CA LEU A 966 4.33 -10.63 6.22
C LEU A 966 4.92 -10.48 7.62
N SER A 967 4.81 -9.28 8.25
CA SER A 967 5.31 -8.84 9.58
C SER A 967 4.72 -9.53 10.80
N GLY A 968 3.55 -10.15 10.63
CA GLY A 968 2.76 -10.65 11.76
C GLY A 968 1.54 -9.79 12.05
N ASP A 969 1.47 -8.55 11.54
CA ASP A 969 0.25 -7.75 11.59
C ASP A 969 -0.86 -8.43 10.78
N ILE A 970 -2.04 -8.52 11.38
CA ILE A 970 -3.26 -9.11 10.80
C ILE A 970 -4.28 -8.02 10.49
N THR A 971 -3.89 -6.76 10.67
CA THR A 971 -4.71 -5.60 10.36
C THR A 971 -4.68 -5.40 8.85
N PRO A 972 -5.77 -5.68 8.14
CA PRO A 972 -5.83 -5.40 6.71
C PRO A 972 -5.67 -3.89 6.47
N ASN A 973 -4.88 -3.54 5.46
CA ASN A 973 -4.72 -2.16 5.02
C ASN A 973 -5.09 -2.00 3.53
N ALA A 974 -5.48 -3.06 2.82
CA ALA A 974 -5.83 -3.00 1.41
C ALA A 974 -7.29 -3.41 1.16
N ALA A 975 -7.99 -2.62 0.36
CA ALA A 975 -9.38 -2.83 -0.04
C ALA A 975 -9.67 -2.01 -1.29
N SER A 976 -10.94 -1.88 -1.68
CA SER A 976 -11.35 -0.83 -2.61
C SER A 976 -10.95 0.55 -2.13
N SER A 977 -10.03 1.17 -2.86
CA SER A 977 -9.53 2.52 -2.59
C SER A 977 -10.50 3.60 -3.11
N MET A 978 -11.41 3.22 -3.99
CA MET A 978 -12.61 3.97 -4.36
C MET A 978 -13.58 3.03 -5.09
N ARG A 979 -14.88 3.31 -5.05
CA ARG A 979 -15.89 2.63 -5.88
C ARG A 979 -16.65 3.66 -6.68
N GLN A 980 -16.76 3.39 -7.97
CA GLN A 980 -17.47 4.22 -8.94
C GLN A 980 -18.44 3.38 -9.75
N LEU A 981 -19.67 3.88 -9.92
CA LEU A 981 -20.69 3.32 -10.80
C LEU A 981 -21.07 4.34 -11.87
N TYR A 982 -21.20 3.85 -13.11
CA TYR A 982 -21.64 4.63 -14.26
C TYR A 982 -23.02 4.18 -14.69
N ASP A 983 -23.94 5.12 -14.85
CA ASP A 983 -25.28 4.87 -15.35
C ASP A 983 -25.60 5.85 -16.50
N TRP A 984 -25.83 5.34 -17.70
CA TRP A 984 -26.30 6.15 -18.84
C TRP A 984 -27.83 6.17 -18.98
N SER A 985 -28.58 5.39 -18.19
CA SER A 985 -30.04 5.43 -18.13
C SER A 985 -30.55 6.69 -17.43
N THR A 986 -29.79 7.15 -16.45
CA THR A 986 -29.98 8.44 -15.80
C THR A 986 -28.79 9.33 -16.17
N PRO A 987 -28.91 10.27 -17.13
CA PRO A 987 -27.76 11.06 -17.64
C PRO A 987 -26.92 11.75 -16.56
N LYS A 988 -27.52 11.92 -15.38
CA LYS A 988 -27.14 12.77 -14.27
C LYS A 988 -26.21 12.12 -13.25
N ASN A 989 -26.09 10.78 -13.19
CA ASN A 989 -25.55 10.14 -12.00
C ASN A 989 -24.20 9.46 -12.26
N ILE A 990 -23.17 9.93 -11.56
CA ILE A 990 -22.07 9.08 -11.15
C ILE A 990 -22.27 8.78 -9.67
N SER A 991 -22.12 7.51 -9.30
CA SER A 991 -22.16 7.14 -7.88
C SER A 991 -20.76 6.82 -7.42
N PHE A 992 -20.36 7.38 -6.29
CA PHE A 992 -18.98 7.37 -5.87
C PHE A 992 -18.83 7.26 -4.35
N VAL A 993 -17.78 6.58 -3.91
CA VAL A 993 -17.36 6.54 -2.51
C VAL A 993 -15.87 6.18 -2.44
N PHE A 994 -15.17 6.68 -1.43
CA PHE A 994 -13.79 6.31 -1.12
C PHE A 994 -13.57 6.41 0.40
N PRO A 995 -12.63 5.66 0.96
CA PRO A 995 -12.30 5.72 2.37
C PRO A 995 -11.78 7.11 2.75
N GLY A 996 -12.41 7.75 3.74
CA GLY A 996 -12.03 9.09 4.20
C GLY A 996 -12.95 10.19 3.65
N GLY A 997 -12.36 11.23 3.05
CA GLY A 997 -13.04 12.32 2.36
C GLY A 997 -12.04 13.21 1.63
N ASP A 998 -12.50 14.23 0.90
CA ASP A 998 -11.63 15.05 0.04
C ASP A 998 -10.60 15.89 0.82
N SER A 999 -10.78 16.10 2.13
CA SER A 999 -9.86 16.92 2.93
C SER A 999 -8.69 16.12 3.50
N GLY A 1000 -7.51 16.72 3.47
CA GLY A 1000 -6.30 16.16 4.05
C GLY A 1000 -6.08 16.50 5.52
N ASN A 1001 -6.92 17.36 6.08
CA ASN A 1001 -6.79 17.89 7.44
C ASN A 1001 -7.60 17.04 8.43
N PRO A 1002 -6.96 16.37 9.42
CA PRO A 1002 -7.64 15.45 10.34
C PRO A 1002 -8.70 16.09 11.24
N TYR A 1003 -8.76 17.42 11.29
CA TYR A 1003 -9.76 18.18 12.04
C TYR A 1003 -10.90 18.72 11.17
N SER A 1004 -10.83 18.50 9.86
CA SER A 1004 -11.94 18.81 8.97
C SER A 1004 -12.98 17.71 9.06
N ASP A 1005 -14.26 18.08 9.14
CA ASP A 1005 -15.34 17.10 9.05
C ASP A 1005 -15.33 16.34 7.70
N ARG A 1006 -14.68 16.89 6.65
CA ARG A 1006 -14.46 16.24 5.34
C ARG A 1006 -13.27 15.28 5.30
N TYR A 1007 -12.61 15.01 6.42
CA TYR A 1007 -11.47 14.09 6.47
C TYR A 1007 -11.90 12.63 6.41
N GLN A 1008 -13.03 12.31 7.05
CA GLN A 1008 -13.52 10.94 7.26
C GLN A 1008 -15.01 10.75 6.97
N ASN A 1009 -15.70 11.78 6.48
CA ASN A 1009 -17.17 11.78 6.34
C ASN A 1009 -17.73 10.68 5.43
N LEU A 1010 -16.92 10.11 4.52
CA LEU A 1010 -17.33 9.00 3.66
C LEU A 1010 -16.89 7.64 4.20
N LEU A 1011 -16.11 7.57 5.28
CA LEU A 1011 -15.52 6.32 5.77
C LEU A 1011 -16.58 5.32 6.26
N GLU A 1012 -17.59 5.77 7.02
CA GLU A 1012 -18.67 4.90 7.49
C GLU A 1012 -19.56 4.45 6.33
N LEU A 1013 -19.91 5.37 5.42
CA LEU A 1013 -20.65 5.07 4.20
C LEU A 1013 -19.91 4.03 3.33
N PHE A 1014 -18.58 4.13 3.27
CA PHE A 1014 -17.72 3.16 2.59
C PHE A 1014 -17.77 1.78 3.26
N GLY A 1015 -17.65 1.71 4.59
CA GLY A 1015 -17.74 0.46 5.35
C GLY A 1015 -19.10 -0.24 5.29
N ASP A 1016 -20.17 0.51 5.02
CA ASP A 1016 -21.54 0.00 4.86
C ASP A 1016 -21.96 -0.19 3.39
N ASP A 1017 -21.00 -0.18 2.46
CA ASP A 1017 -21.25 -0.45 1.04
C ASP A 1017 -22.26 0.53 0.39
N GLY A 1018 -22.24 1.76 0.90
CA GLY A 1018 -23.00 2.90 0.42
C GLY A 1018 -22.26 3.70 -0.64
N TYR A 1019 -23.01 4.58 -1.32
CA TYR A 1019 -22.51 5.45 -2.39
C TYR A 1019 -23.10 6.84 -2.25
N VAL A 1020 -22.31 7.86 -2.56
CA VAL A 1020 -22.80 9.21 -2.82
C VAL A 1020 -23.28 9.28 -4.26
N GLN A 1021 -24.49 9.79 -4.49
CA GLN A 1021 -24.97 10.11 -5.83
C GLN A 1021 -24.56 11.55 -6.17
N VAL A 1022 -23.74 11.74 -7.20
CA VAL A 1022 -23.33 13.08 -7.63
C VAL A 1022 -24.01 13.43 -8.93
N THR A 1023 -24.67 14.60 -8.95
CA THR A 1023 -25.26 15.16 -10.16
C THR A 1023 -24.20 15.95 -10.92
N VAL A 1024 -23.96 15.58 -12.18
CA VAL A 1024 -22.78 16.04 -12.96
C VAL A 1024 -23.10 16.99 -14.12
N GLU A 1025 -24.18 17.76 -14.06
CA GLU A 1025 -24.57 18.64 -15.17
C GLU A 1025 -24.38 20.12 -14.82
N GLY A 1026 -23.34 20.72 -15.40
CA GLY A 1026 -23.05 22.13 -15.24
C GLY A 1026 -22.57 22.54 -13.85
N ALA A 1027 -22.54 23.85 -13.63
CA ALA A 1027 -22.14 24.40 -12.34
C ALA A 1027 -23.09 23.95 -11.22
N LEU A 1028 -22.52 23.51 -10.09
CA LEU A 1028 -23.30 23.10 -8.93
C LEU A 1028 -24.20 24.28 -8.47
N PRO A 1029 -25.53 24.07 -8.35
CA PRO A 1029 -26.44 25.09 -7.86
C PRO A 1029 -26.04 25.60 -6.47
N GLU A 1030 -26.25 26.88 -6.20
CA GLU A 1030 -25.87 27.48 -4.90
C GLU A 1030 -26.55 26.81 -3.70
N ALA A 1031 -27.79 26.36 -3.86
CA ALA A 1031 -28.52 25.62 -2.83
C ALA A 1031 -27.93 24.23 -2.54
N GLU A 1032 -27.19 23.65 -3.49
CA GLU A 1032 -26.56 22.32 -3.38
C GLU A 1032 -25.09 22.42 -2.91
N ALA A 1033 -24.49 23.61 -2.97
CA ALA A 1033 -23.18 23.94 -2.40
C ALA A 1033 -23.26 24.13 -0.87
N THR A 1034 -23.75 23.10 -0.18
CA THR A 1034 -24.11 23.17 1.24
C THR A 1034 -22.90 23.26 2.17
N TRP A 1035 -21.72 22.83 1.72
CA TRP A 1035 -20.51 22.88 2.54
C TRP A 1035 -19.77 24.20 2.41
N ALA A 1036 -19.46 24.59 1.17
CA ALA A 1036 -18.73 25.81 0.88
C ALA A 1036 -18.89 26.23 -0.59
N ARG A 1037 -18.73 27.53 -0.83
CA ARG A 1037 -18.64 28.13 -2.15
C ARG A 1037 -17.68 29.30 -2.10
N GLN A 1038 -16.75 29.36 -3.05
CA GLN A 1038 -15.76 30.43 -3.19
C GLN A 1038 -15.57 30.76 -4.68
N THR A 1039 -15.26 32.03 -4.95
CA THR A 1039 -15.04 32.53 -6.30
C THR A 1039 -13.63 33.12 -6.43
N LEU A 1040 -12.89 32.68 -7.45
CA LEU A 1040 -11.64 33.30 -7.90
C LEU A 1040 -12.00 34.24 -9.06
N THR A 1041 -11.62 35.52 -8.96
CA THR A 1041 -11.91 36.53 -9.99
C THR A 1041 -10.63 37.20 -10.49
N PRO A 1042 -10.52 37.49 -11.81
CA PRO A 1042 -9.34 38.12 -12.41
C PRO A 1042 -8.94 39.46 -11.79
#